data_AF-A0A6M0F670-F1
#
_entry.id   AF-A0A6M0F670-F1
#
_cell.length_a   1.000
_cell.length_b   1.000
_cell.length_c   1.000
_cell.angle_alpha   90.00
_cell.angle_beta   90.00
_cell.angle_gamma   90.00
#
_symmetry.space_group_name_H-M   'P 1'
#
loop_
_entity.id
_entity.type
_entity.pdbx_description
1 polymer ?
#
loop_
_entity_poly.entity_id
_entity_poly.type
_entity_poly.pdbx_seq_one_letter_code
_entity_poly.pdbx_strand_id
1 'polypeptide(L)'
;MFIPRFNYPSCLIQRSGVSTPGLLVVIDPGVEAPKQLVAGAQPGATVMLLEPNIDAMVQITTALTAGQHESVHVVSHGTPGCIQLGEQRLTIENLSQYRQMVMEWGVAEIWVYGCEVAIAPALLEQLHQWTGASIMASSRRVGRGQWQMDYRRGSTNSDLAFGNALQKQYVGQFAPEYTRTDESLNNDPRSVAIGDLDGDGKSDDLAVAVAFSDGVFVLINDNSDGFSPSTVSAGASPRSVAIGDLDGDGQADDLAVANADSDSVSILIQGSSGEFSQTAISVEDTPRFLMIGDVDGDGKKDDVVVANTSSDSISILVGDGSGSFSQSTVLVGDTPAFVAIGDLDGDGQANDLVVANATSDNISILIQDSSGSFSQSTISVGRSPRSVAIGDIDGDGQADDIVVANAISNNISILTQDNPGSFSQSTISVGRSPVAVAIGDLDGDGQTDDLAVANAASDSVSILIQDNSDGFSQSTVRVGHYPQSVAIGDIDGDGRADDVVVANRDSSSVSVLIECFLMGTHLLTNQGDIRVEDLAIGDRVQTADGTLESIKWVGRQTCHPSQVENPLRGYPIHIKSGALGNGLPHRDLYVSPDHALLFEGLLINAGALVNGISIVKTQPTKAFTYYHIELHKHALLVAEGTAAESYLPQSENRLAYENRIEYAQRYPRNDILCYWPMAYPRVSSKRQLPRYISKQLNSIASKLDFIEKVA
;
A
#
# COMPACT_ATOMS: atom_id res chain seq x y z
N MET A 1 3.36 37.79 21.89
CA MET A 1 4.14 36.64 22.42
C MET A 1 5.42 36.56 21.59
N PHE A 2 6.58 36.40 22.22
CA PHE A 2 7.90 36.56 21.59
C PHE A 2 8.06 35.64 20.36
N ILE A 3 8.27 36.21 19.17
CA ILE A 3 8.80 35.48 18.01
C ILE A 3 10.30 35.27 18.28
N PRO A 4 10.80 34.02 18.34
CA PRO A 4 12.24 33.79 18.49
C PRO A 4 12.94 34.35 17.25
N ARG A 5 14.03 35.11 17.45
CA ARG A 5 14.97 35.41 16.36
C ARG A 5 15.64 34.11 15.96
N PHE A 6 15.08 33.42 14.98
CA PHE A 6 15.80 32.36 14.27
C PHE A 6 16.96 33.01 13.52
N ASN A 7 18.16 32.46 13.69
CA ASN A 7 19.30 32.78 12.85
C ASN A 7 18.91 32.54 11.38
N TYR A 8 19.35 33.44 10.49
CA TYR A 8 19.17 33.30 9.02
C TYR A 8 19.40 31.84 8.58
N PRO A 9 18.53 31.26 7.73
CA PRO A 9 18.77 29.92 7.22
C PRO A 9 20.13 29.89 6.53
N SER A 10 20.98 28.95 6.95
CA SER A 10 22.36 28.75 6.49
C SER A 10 22.49 28.35 5.00
N CYS A 11 21.41 28.46 4.22
CA CYS A 11 21.29 27.93 2.87
C CYS A 11 20.76 28.95 1.83
N LEU A 12 20.90 30.26 2.07
CA LEU A 12 20.61 31.27 1.04
C LEU A 12 21.85 31.54 0.17
N ILE A 13 21.72 31.30 -1.14
CA ILE A 13 22.78 31.51 -2.12
C ILE A 13 22.37 32.64 -3.06
N GLN A 14 23.10 33.76 -3.03
CA GLN A 14 22.96 34.84 -4.02
C GLN A 14 23.78 34.52 -5.28
N ARG A 15 23.12 34.52 -6.44
CA ARG A 15 23.77 34.29 -7.73
C ARG A 15 24.38 35.59 -8.26
N SER A 16 25.70 35.65 -8.39
CA SER A 16 26.41 36.82 -8.93
C SER A 16 26.08 37.07 -10.42
N GLY A 17 25.57 38.26 -10.76
CA GLY A 17 25.26 38.68 -12.12
C GLY A 17 24.41 39.97 -12.18
N VAL A 18 24.16 40.49 -13.38
CA VAL A 18 23.26 41.65 -13.59
C VAL A 18 21.80 41.17 -13.47
N SER A 19 21.00 41.90 -12.70
CA SER A 19 19.85 41.44 -11.90
C SER A 19 18.54 41.11 -12.64
N THR A 20 17.82 40.08 -12.16
CA THR A 20 16.37 40.11 -11.90
C THR A 20 16.15 40.54 -10.43
N PRO A 21 15.84 41.83 -10.15
CA PRO A 21 15.59 42.28 -8.79
C PRO A 21 14.38 41.54 -8.18
N GLY A 22 14.51 41.06 -6.94
CA GLY A 22 13.36 40.57 -6.17
C GLY A 22 12.91 39.11 -6.39
N LEU A 23 13.61 38.29 -7.17
CA LEU A 23 13.25 36.87 -7.36
C LEU A 23 13.82 35.97 -6.24
N LEU A 24 12.93 35.27 -5.51
CA LEU A 24 13.27 34.15 -4.63
C LEU A 24 12.93 32.81 -5.30
N VAL A 25 13.92 31.94 -5.50
CA VAL A 25 13.72 30.57 -5.98
C VAL A 25 13.84 29.61 -4.81
N VAL A 26 12.73 29.00 -4.41
CA VAL A 26 12.67 27.96 -3.38
C VAL A 26 12.73 26.61 -4.07
N ILE A 27 13.68 25.77 -3.68
CA ILE A 27 13.87 24.44 -4.23
C ILE A 27 13.65 23.44 -3.11
N ASP A 28 12.72 22.53 -3.34
CA ASP A 28 12.51 21.36 -2.51
C ASP A 28 13.69 20.38 -2.64
N PRO A 29 14.22 19.81 -1.54
CA PRO A 29 15.33 18.86 -1.61
C PRO A 29 14.95 17.50 -2.22
N GLY A 30 13.66 17.16 -2.31
CA GLY A 30 13.16 15.91 -2.86
C GLY A 30 13.17 15.83 -4.38
N VAL A 31 13.19 16.97 -5.09
CA VAL A 31 13.26 16.98 -6.57
C VAL A 31 14.59 16.46 -7.08
N GLU A 32 14.63 15.93 -8.30
CA GLU A 32 15.85 15.28 -8.81
C GLU A 32 16.97 16.29 -9.08
N ALA A 33 18.20 15.93 -8.71
CA ALA A 33 19.37 16.80 -8.91
C ALA A 33 19.17 18.28 -8.45
N PRO A 34 18.76 18.54 -7.20
CA PRO A 34 18.40 19.88 -6.74
C PRO A 34 19.60 20.83 -6.77
N LYS A 35 20.82 20.31 -6.64
CA LYS A 35 22.07 21.06 -6.81
C LYS A 35 22.26 21.61 -8.24
N GLN A 36 21.74 20.90 -9.26
CA GLN A 36 21.76 21.37 -10.64
C GLN A 36 20.82 22.57 -10.82
N LEU A 37 19.66 22.55 -10.17
CA LEU A 37 18.70 23.66 -10.16
C LEU A 37 19.27 24.88 -9.43
N VAL A 38 19.89 24.68 -8.25
CA VAL A 38 20.59 25.74 -7.52
C VAL A 38 21.66 26.40 -8.39
N ALA A 39 22.46 25.60 -9.10
CA ALA A 39 23.50 26.09 -9.99
C ALA A 39 22.96 26.67 -11.32
N GLY A 40 21.70 26.44 -11.66
CA GLY A 40 21.07 26.81 -12.94
C GLY A 40 20.06 27.94 -12.85
N ALA A 41 19.70 28.39 -11.64
CA ALA A 41 18.83 29.54 -11.41
C ALA A 41 19.39 30.82 -12.08
N GLN A 42 18.49 31.71 -12.52
CA GLN A 42 18.85 32.95 -13.20
C GLN A 42 19.87 33.79 -12.40
N PRO A 43 20.80 34.50 -13.07
CA PRO A 43 21.71 35.43 -12.40
C PRO A 43 20.94 36.53 -11.65
N GLY A 44 21.32 36.83 -10.40
CA GLY A 44 20.63 37.80 -9.56
C GLY A 44 19.50 37.23 -8.69
N ALA A 45 19.04 36.00 -8.95
CA ALA A 45 18.06 35.33 -8.09
C ALA A 45 18.66 34.96 -6.72
N THR A 46 17.85 35.06 -5.68
CA THR A 46 18.14 34.46 -4.37
C THR A 46 17.62 33.03 -4.39
N VAL A 47 18.47 32.04 -4.13
CA VAL A 47 18.06 30.64 -4.13
C VAL A 47 18.07 30.09 -2.70
N MET A 48 17.00 29.40 -2.33
CA MET A 48 16.83 28.70 -1.07
C MET A 48 16.59 27.21 -1.35
N LEU A 49 17.41 26.34 -0.78
CA LEU A 49 17.12 24.90 -0.72
C LEU A 49 16.47 24.62 0.64
N LEU A 50 15.28 24.01 0.65
CA LEU A 50 14.57 23.71 1.90
C LEU A 50 15.30 22.65 2.73
N GLU A 51 15.22 22.78 4.05
CA GLU A 51 15.68 21.76 4.99
C GLU A 51 14.55 20.74 5.23
N PRO A 52 14.75 19.42 4.99
CA PRO A 52 13.67 18.42 5.01
C PRO A 52 12.93 18.29 6.34
N ASN A 53 13.61 18.54 7.46
CA ASN A 53 13.09 18.31 8.82
C ASN A 53 12.49 19.57 9.47
N ILE A 54 12.29 20.63 8.69
CA ILE A 54 11.72 21.89 9.16
C ILE A 54 10.51 22.21 8.28
N ASP A 55 9.42 22.69 8.89
CA ASP A 55 8.21 23.07 8.16
C ASP A 55 8.54 24.05 7.03
N ALA A 56 8.18 23.65 5.80
CA ALA A 56 8.57 24.38 4.60
C ALA A 56 7.86 25.73 4.51
N MET A 57 6.61 25.83 4.99
CA MET A 57 5.87 27.08 4.99
C MET A 57 6.50 28.09 5.95
N VAL A 58 6.98 27.64 7.13
CA VAL A 58 7.76 28.46 8.05
C VAL A 58 9.05 28.97 7.39
N GLN A 59 9.78 28.08 6.70
CA GLN A 59 11.01 28.42 6.01
C GLN A 59 10.80 29.47 4.91
N ILE A 60 9.83 29.26 4.02
CA ILE A 60 9.50 30.16 2.91
C ILE A 60 9.04 31.51 3.45
N THR A 61 8.14 31.52 4.43
CA THR A 61 7.63 32.77 5.04
C THR A 61 8.74 33.56 5.70
N THR A 62 9.66 32.88 6.41
CA THR A 62 10.82 33.53 7.03
C THR A 62 11.75 34.14 5.98
N ALA A 63 12.00 33.46 4.86
CA ALA A 63 12.82 33.98 3.78
C ALA A 63 12.18 35.19 3.09
N LEU A 64 10.88 35.14 2.82
CA LEU A 64 10.14 36.23 2.20
C LEU A 64 10.06 37.47 3.08
N THR A 65 9.83 37.31 4.38
CA THR A 65 9.73 38.44 5.33
C THR A 65 11.08 39.04 5.71
N ALA A 66 12.18 38.30 5.56
CA ALA A 66 13.54 38.77 5.84
C ALA A 66 14.18 39.58 4.69
N GLY A 67 13.60 39.52 3.48
CA GLY A 67 14.11 40.18 2.27
C GLY A 67 13.05 41.04 1.58
N GLN A 68 13.45 41.77 0.53
CA GLN A 68 12.51 42.40 -0.40
C GLN A 68 12.45 41.55 -1.67
N HIS A 69 11.39 40.75 -1.78
CA HIS A 69 11.13 39.87 -2.91
C HIS A 69 9.83 40.31 -3.62
N GLU A 70 9.90 40.47 -4.94
CA GLU A 70 8.75 40.80 -5.78
C GLU A 70 8.03 39.52 -6.25
N SER A 71 8.78 38.42 -6.41
CA SER A 71 8.24 37.14 -6.84
C SER A 71 8.89 35.95 -6.11
N VAL A 72 8.10 34.89 -5.92
CA VAL A 72 8.57 33.61 -5.38
C VAL A 72 8.29 32.49 -6.36
N HIS A 73 9.31 31.69 -6.63
CA HIS A 73 9.28 30.56 -7.54
C HIS A 73 9.56 29.30 -6.73
N VAL A 74 8.53 28.51 -6.49
CA VAL A 74 8.58 27.28 -5.71
C VAL A 74 8.76 26.10 -6.66
N VAL A 75 9.84 25.35 -6.48
CA VAL A 75 10.21 24.20 -7.28
C VAL A 75 10.12 22.96 -6.42
N SER A 76 9.19 22.10 -6.77
CA SER A 76 8.79 20.96 -5.95
C SER A 76 8.19 19.88 -6.82
N HIS A 77 8.06 18.67 -6.27
CA HIS A 77 7.10 17.72 -6.83
C HIS A 77 5.66 18.25 -6.69
N GLY A 78 4.76 17.80 -7.56
CA GLY A 78 3.35 18.17 -7.55
C GLY A 78 2.45 17.08 -8.09
N THR A 79 1.22 17.05 -7.60
CA THR A 79 0.08 16.30 -8.14
C THR A 79 -1.12 17.26 -8.24
N PRO A 80 -2.22 16.90 -8.92
CA PRO A 80 -3.40 17.76 -8.99
C PRO A 80 -3.81 18.32 -7.62
N GLY A 81 -3.81 19.64 -7.48
CA GLY A 81 -4.22 20.34 -6.25
C GLY A 81 -3.27 20.26 -5.06
N CYS A 82 -2.06 19.72 -5.24
CA CYS A 82 -1.10 19.50 -4.15
C CYS A 82 0.31 19.95 -4.52
N ILE A 83 1.01 20.58 -3.57
CA ILE A 83 2.42 20.96 -3.67
C ILE A 83 3.21 20.20 -2.59
N GLN A 84 4.22 19.42 -2.96
CA GLN A 84 5.07 18.68 -2.01
C GLN A 84 6.25 19.54 -1.55
N LEU A 85 6.38 19.81 -0.25
CA LEU A 85 7.49 20.57 0.31
C LEU A 85 8.10 19.81 1.50
N GLY A 86 9.25 19.18 1.29
CA GLY A 86 9.88 18.24 2.21
C GLY A 86 8.97 17.03 2.43
N GLU A 87 8.73 16.70 3.69
CA GLU A 87 7.78 15.67 4.11
C GLU A 87 6.32 16.17 4.13
N GLN A 88 6.07 17.45 3.82
CA GLN A 88 4.75 18.07 3.93
C GLN A 88 4.06 18.19 2.57
N ARG A 89 2.77 17.88 2.54
CA ARG A 89 1.89 18.12 1.39
C ARG A 89 1.03 19.34 1.67
N LEU A 90 1.14 20.38 0.84
CA LEU A 90 0.26 21.53 0.93
C LEU A 90 -0.94 21.30 0.00
N THR A 91 -2.13 21.16 0.60
CA THR A 91 -3.41 20.92 -0.09
C THR A 91 -4.45 21.93 0.38
N ILE A 92 -5.62 21.97 -0.27
CA ILE A 92 -6.67 22.93 0.10
C ILE A 92 -7.18 22.70 1.54
N GLU A 93 -7.19 21.45 2.01
CA GLU A 93 -7.69 21.06 3.33
C GLU A 93 -6.80 21.60 4.46
N ASN A 94 -5.48 21.60 4.26
CA ASN A 94 -4.52 22.03 5.29
C ASN A 94 -3.95 23.44 5.09
N LEU A 95 -4.15 24.07 3.93
CA LEU A 95 -3.69 25.44 3.66
C LEU A 95 -4.20 26.44 4.71
N SER A 96 -5.41 26.23 5.24
CA SER A 96 -6.00 27.05 6.31
C SER A 96 -5.15 27.16 7.58
N GLN A 97 -4.35 26.13 7.90
CA GLN A 97 -3.42 26.13 9.03
C GLN A 97 -2.30 27.17 8.85
N TYR A 98 -1.95 27.48 7.60
CA TYR A 98 -0.89 28.41 7.22
C TYR A 98 -1.40 29.80 6.82
N ARG A 99 -2.70 30.06 6.99
CA ARG A 99 -3.36 31.28 6.50
C ARG A 99 -2.63 32.57 6.89
N GLN A 100 -2.26 32.71 8.17
CA GLN A 100 -1.58 33.91 8.64
C GLN A 100 -0.22 34.08 7.97
N MET A 101 0.55 33.01 7.83
CA MET A 101 1.87 33.02 7.18
C MET A 101 1.77 33.39 5.70
N VAL A 102 0.84 32.77 4.97
CA VAL A 102 0.63 33.02 3.54
C VAL A 102 0.22 34.47 3.28
N MET A 103 -0.65 35.04 4.12
CA MET A 103 -1.06 36.45 4.01
C MET A 103 0.10 37.44 4.25
N GLU A 104 1.18 37.02 4.91
CA GLU A 104 2.36 37.84 5.18
C GLU A 104 3.39 37.84 4.03
N TRP A 105 3.22 37.01 2.99
CA TRP A 105 4.23 36.84 1.93
C TRP A 105 4.49 38.10 1.11
N GLY A 106 3.48 38.95 0.88
CA GLY A 106 3.65 40.28 0.29
C GLY A 106 4.25 40.31 -1.14
N VAL A 107 4.30 39.18 -1.84
CA VAL A 107 4.83 39.06 -3.21
C VAL A 107 3.77 39.41 -4.25
N ALA A 108 4.20 39.96 -5.39
CA ALA A 108 3.31 40.25 -6.51
C ALA A 108 3.01 39.00 -7.35
N GLU A 109 3.93 38.02 -7.35
CA GLU A 109 3.83 36.82 -8.18
C GLU A 109 4.29 35.55 -7.44
N ILE A 110 3.54 34.46 -7.61
CA ILE A 110 3.87 33.11 -7.13
C ILE A 110 3.90 32.17 -8.32
N TRP A 111 5.04 31.51 -8.52
CA TRP A 111 5.21 30.47 -9.52
C TRP A 111 5.38 29.12 -8.85
N VAL A 112 4.66 28.12 -9.32
CA VAL A 112 4.74 26.74 -8.82
C VAL A 112 5.20 25.83 -9.96
N TYR A 113 6.43 25.32 -9.85
CA TYR A 113 7.06 24.40 -10.79
C TYR A 113 6.80 22.93 -10.40
N GLY A 114 5.58 22.61 -9.97
CA GLY A 114 5.14 21.24 -9.70
C GLY A 114 4.37 20.67 -10.89
N CYS A 115 4.49 19.35 -11.11
CA CYS A 115 3.69 18.69 -12.14
C CYS A 115 2.19 18.77 -11.82
N GLU A 116 1.39 19.13 -12.82
CA GLU A 116 -0.06 18.91 -12.84
C GLU A 116 -0.86 19.59 -11.71
N VAL A 117 -0.22 20.44 -10.90
CA VAL A 117 -0.84 21.12 -9.76
C VAL A 117 -2.12 21.86 -10.16
N ALA A 118 -2.14 22.44 -11.36
CA ALA A 118 -3.27 23.21 -11.85
C ALA A 118 -4.41 22.39 -12.45
N ILE A 119 -4.34 21.05 -12.48
CA ILE A 119 -5.47 20.20 -12.83
C ILE A 119 -6.62 20.38 -11.82
N ALA A 120 -6.30 20.51 -10.53
CA ALA A 120 -7.25 20.85 -9.47
C ALA A 120 -6.88 22.22 -8.84
N PRO A 121 -7.35 23.34 -9.41
CA PRO A 121 -6.81 24.67 -9.10
C PRO A 121 -7.29 25.27 -7.76
N ALA A 122 -8.13 24.59 -6.99
CA ALA A 122 -8.70 25.13 -5.74
C ALA A 122 -7.64 25.67 -4.77
N LEU A 123 -6.52 24.93 -4.61
CA LEU A 123 -5.37 25.38 -3.83
C LEU A 123 -4.79 26.69 -4.38
N LEU A 124 -4.57 26.77 -5.69
CA LEU A 124 -3.99 27.93 -6.38
C LEU A 124 -4.91 29.16 -6.30
N GLU A 125 -6.22 28.94 -6.43
CA GLU A 125 -7.23 29.98 -6.26
C GLU A 125 -7.25 30.52 -4.83
N GLN A 126 -7.13 29.64 -3.83
CA GLN A 126 -7.10 30.06 -2.44
C GLN A 126 -5.84 30.88 -2.12
N LEU A 127 -4.68 30.47 -2.65
CA LEU A 127 -3.43 31.22 -2.56
C LEU A 127 -3.57 32.61 -3.20
N HIS A 128 -4.15 32.70 -4.39
CA HIS A 128 -4.43 33.98 -5.05
C HIS A 128 -5.34 34.89 -4.20
N GLN A 129 -6.42 34.33 -3.66
CA GLN A 129 -7.37 35.09 -2.84
C GLN A 129 -6.74 35.64 -1.56
N TRP A 130 -5.84 34.89 -0.91
CA TRP A 130 -5.23 35.32 0.35
C TRP A 130 -4.04 36.25 0.16
N THR A 131 -3.25 36.05 -0.89
CA THR A 131 -2.03 36.83 -1.15
C THR A 131 -2.28 38.04 -2.05
N GLY A 132 -3.30 37.99 -2.90
CA GLY A 132 -3.49 38.93 -4.01
C GLY A 132 -2.47 38.77 -5.14
N ALA A 133 -1.53 37.82 -5.04
CA ALA A 133 -0.46 37.62 -6.01
C ALA A 133 -0.99 36.96 -7.29
N SER A 134 -0.34 37.25 -8.43
CA SER A 134 -0.60 36.50 -9.66
C SER A 134 0.01 35.10 -9.54
N ILE A 135 -0.74 34.06 -9.90
CA ILE A 135 -0.32 32.66 -9.77
C ILE A 135 -0.04 32.06 -11.15
N MET A 136 1.14 31.47 -11.29
CA MET A 136 1.55 30.71 -12.47
C MET A 136 1.86 29.27 -12.06
N ALA A 137 1.26 28.32 -12.76
CA ALA A 137 1.49 26.89 -12.54
C ALA A 137 1.32 26.13 -13.85
N SER A 138 1.52 24.81 -13.81
CA SER A 138 1.27 23.94 -14.96
C SER A 138 0.12 22.98 -14.66
N SER A 139 -0.76 22.79 -15.64
CA SER A 139 -1.71 21.67 -15.71
C SER A 139 -1.06 20.42 -16.31
N ARG A 140 0.21 20.51 -16.69
CA ARG A 140 1.00 19.46 -17.33
C ARG A 140 2.20 19.10 -16.49
N ARG A 141 2.92 18.05 -16.91
CA ARG A 141 4.21 17.71 -16.32
C ARG A 141 5.26 18.77 -16.60
N VAL A 142 6.08 19.09 -15.59
CA VAL A 142 7.17 20.07 -15.61
C VAL A 142 8.50 19.36 -15.38
N GLY A 143 9.57 19.77 -16.06
CA GLY A 143 10.86 19.07 -16.14
C GLY A 143 11.03 18.26 -17.44
N ARG A 144 12.17 17.58 -17.62
CA ARG A 144 12.53 16.84 -18.86
C ARG A 144 12.28 17.63 -20.16
N GLY A 145 12.65 18.91 -20.18
CA GLY A 145 12.46 19.80 -21.33
C GLY A 145 11.06 20.40 -21.47
N GLN A 146 10.11 20.07 -20.59
CA GLN A 146 8.78 20.68 -20.50
C GLN A 146 8.74 21.70 -19.36
N TRP A 147 8.62 22.99 -19.67
CA TRP A 147 8.66 24.08 -18.68
C TRP A 147 7.53 25.09 -18.88
N GLN A 148 6.46 24.67 -19.57
CA GLN A 148 5.33 25.52 -19.88
C GLN A 148 4.42 25.68 -18.64
N MET A 149 4.14 26.94 -18.29
CA MET A 149 3.16 27.33 -17.27
C MET A 149 1.91 27.85 -17.98
N ASP A 150 0.95 26.95 -18.18
CA ASP A 150 -0.29 27.17 -18.91
C ASP A 150 -1.45 27.64 -18.01
N TYR A 151 -1.40 27.36 -16.72
CA TYR A 151 -2.32 27.95 -15.75
C TYR A 151 -1.85 29.33 -15.32
N ARG A 152 -2.75 30.31 -15.43
CA ARG A 152 -2.49 31.71 -15.07
C ARG A 152 -3.70 32.32 -14.37
N ARG A 153 -3.44 32.87 -13.19
CA ARG A 153 -4.39 33.73 -12.48
C ARG A 153 -3.75 35.09 -12.24
N GLY A 154 -4.25 36.13 -12.90
CA GLY A 154 -3.63 37.47 -12.89
C GLY A 154 -2.71 37.72 -14.09
N SER A 155 -1.83 38.72 -13.99
CA SER A 155 -0.89 39.12 -15.05
C SER A 155 0.54 39.05 -14.51
N THR A 156 1.45 38.46 -15.29
CA THR A 156 2.87 38.34 -14.91
C THR A 156 3.78 39.05 -15.91
N ASN A 157 4.83 39.67 -15.39
CA ASN A 157 5.93 40.23 -16.17
C ASN A 157 7.28 39.52 -15.90
N SER A 158 7.29 38.48 -15.05
CA SER A 158 8.51 37.75 -14.69
C SER A 158 8.84 36.64 -15.69
N ASP A 159 10.14 36.45 -15.92
CA ASP A 159 10.67 35.31 -16.66
C ASP A 159 10.74 34.05 -15.77
N LEU A 160 10.84 32.87 -16.40
CA LEU A 160 11.06 31.59 -15.70
C LEU A 160 12.33 31.64 -14.82
N ALA A 161 12.30 30.95 -13.67
CA ALA A 161 13.43 30.88 -12.74
C ALA A 161 14.72 30.29 -13.33
N PHE A 162 14.60 29.54 -14.44
CA PHE A 162 15.69 28.80 -15.06
C PHE A 162 15.81 29.16 -16.54
N GLY A 163 17.04 29.39 -17.01
CA GLY A 163 17.30 29.72 -18.42
C GLY A 163 17.23 28.50 -19.36
N ASN A 164 17.09 28.75 -20.67
CA ASN A 164 16.94 27.73 -21.71
C ASN A 164 18.03 26.65 -21.73
N ALA A 165 19.26 26.97 -21.32
CA ALA A 165 20.35 26.00 -21.27
C ALA A 165 20.11 24.94 -20.19
N LEU A 166 19.70 25.36 -18.98
CA LEU A 166 19.36 24.42 -17.90
C LEU A 166 18.12 23.61 -18.25
N GLN A 167 17.08 24.26 -18.75
CA GLN A 167 15.82 23.60 -19.09
C GLN A 167 16.00 22.41 -20.06
N LYS A 168 16.97 22.50 -20.98
CA LYS A 168 17.32 21.44 -21.93
C LYS A 168 18.21 20.34 -21.33
N GLN A 169 19.01 20.68 -20.33
CA GLN A 169 19.99 19.76 -19.71
C GLN A 169 19.46 19.11 -18.43
N TYR A 170 18.37 19.62 -17.87
CA TYR A 170 17.76 19.09 -16.67
C TYR A 170 17.00 17.79 -16.98
N VAL A 171 17.44 16.71 -16.36
CA VAL A 171 16.95 15.34 -16.63
C VAL A 171 15.82 14.91 -15.69
N GLY A 172 15.60 15.65 -14.60
CA GLY A 172 14.53 15.41 -13.64
C GLY A 172 13.16 15.82 -14.15
N GLN A 173 12.11 15.26 -13.57
CA GLN A 173 10.71 15.64 -13.79
C GLN A 173 10.10 15.96 -12.43
N PHE A 174 9.47 17.12 -12.28
CA PHE A 174 8.82 17.54 -11.05
C PHE A 174 7.50 16.81 -10.77
N ALA A 175 7.34 15.63 -11.36
CA ALA A 175 6.35 14.66 -10.93
C ALA A 175 7.00 13.96 -9.75
N PRO A 176 6.30 13.71 -8.63
CA PRO A 176 6.81 12.73 -7.68
C PRO A 176 7.21 11.48 -8.47
N GLU A 177 8.26 10.74 -8.09
CA GLU A 177 8.79 9.62 -8.90
C GLU A 177 7.69 8.59 -9.27
N TYR A 178 6.95 8.90 -10.34
CA TYR A 178 5.83 8.18 -10.93
C TYR A 178 6.07 8.22 -12.43
N THR A 179 6.79 7.19 -12.87
CA THR A 179 6.79 6.81 -14.27
C THR A 179 5.38 6.41 -14.67
N ARG A 180 4.79 7.27 -15.50
CA ARG A 180 3.59 7.07 -16.33
C ARG A 180 3.49 5.64 -16.88
N THR A 181 2.40 4.96 -16.56
CA THR A 181 1.65 4.13 -17.53
C THR A 181 0.22 4.62 -17.54
N ASP A 182 -0.15 5.14 -18.70
CA ASP A 182 -1.45 5.65 -19.16
C ASP A 182 -2.10 6.89 -18.53
N GLU A 183 -2.53 7.75 -19.47
CA GLU A 183 -3.27 8.98 -19.26
C GLU A 183 -4.73 8.63 -18.91
N SER A 184 -4.99 8.26 -17.65
CA SER A 184 -6.33 8.35 -17.05
C SER A 184 -6.39 8.24 -15.52
N LEU A 185 -5.31 7.86 -14.82
CA LEU A 185 -5.42 7.50 -13.40
C LEU A 185 -4.50 8.34 -12.51
N ASN A 186 -4.88 9.59 -12.21
CA ASN A 186 -4.49 10.27 -10.95
C ASN A 186 -5.34 9.66 -9.83
N ASN A 187 -5.09 8.37 -9.65
CA ASN A 187 -5.84 7.38 -8.92
C ASN A 187 -5.95 7.63 -7.41
N ASP A 188 -7.04 8.01 -6.75
CA ASP A 188 -7.05 8.12 -5.27
C ASP A 188 -7.65 6.84 -4.66
N PRO A 189 -6.96 5.67 -4.65
CA PRO A 189 -7.54 4.43 -4.16
C PRO A 189 -7.78 4.53 -2.66
N ARG A 190 -9.03 4.30 -2.26
CA ARG A 190 -9.52 4.48 -0.88
C ARG A 190 -9.78 3.16 -0.17
N SER A 191 -10.22 2.16 -0.93
CA SER A 191 -10.65 0.87 -0.42
C SER A 191 -10.36 -0.19 -1.47
N VAL A 192 -9.96 -1.38 -1.01
CA VAL A 192 -9.84 -2.59 -1.81
C VAL A 192 -10.68 -3.69 -1.16
N ALA A 193 -11.34 -4.49 -1.99
CA ALA A 193 -12.05 -5.71 -1.61
C ALA A 193 -11.57 -6.87 -2.50
N ILE A 194 -11.59 -8.08 -1.94
CA ILE A 194 -11.21 -9.33 -2.60
C ILE A 194 -12.46 -10.18 -2.76
N GLY A 195 -12.68 -10.81 -3.91
CA GLY A 195 -13.87 -11.61 -4.19
C GLY A 195 -13.79 -12.37 -5.51
N ASP A 196 -14.90 -13.00 -5.89
CA ASP A 196 -15.07 -13.76 -7.16
C ASP A 196 -15.97 -12.93 -8.08
N LEU A 197 -15.37 -12.08 -8.92
CA LEU A 197 -16.07 -11.15 -9.82
C LEU A 197 -16.19 -11.68 -11.25
N ASP A 198 -15.52 -12.79 -11.59
CA ASP A 198 -15.66 -13.45 -12.90
C ASP A 198 -16.40 -14.79 -12.85
N GLY A 199 -16.77 -15.25 -11.66
CA GLY A 199 -17.58 -16.45 -11.42
C GLY A 199 -16.82 -17.75 -11.63
N ASP A 200 -15.48 -17.73 -11.56
CA ASP A 200 -14.66 -18.95 -11.70
C ASP A 200 -14.64 -19.83 -10.44
N GLY A 201 -15.22 -19.33 -9.33
CA GLY A 201 -15.31 -20.00 -8.05
C GLY A 201 -14.13 -19.73 -7.11
N LYS A 202 -13.26 -18.77 -7.43
CA LYS A 202 -12.12 -18.34 -6.59
C LYS A 202 -12.27 -16.89 -6.18
N SER A 203 -11.85 -16.60 -4.95
CA SER A 203 -11.83 -15.22 -4.44
C SER A 203 -10.47 -14.57 -4.67
N ASP A 204 -10.08 -14.45 -5.93
CA ASP A 204 -8.78 -13.93 -6.37
C ASP A 204 -8.88 -12.61 -7.16
N ASP A 205 -10.08 -12.06 -7.35
CA ASP A 205 -10.34 -10.78 -7.99
C ASP A 205 -10.32 -9.60 -7.00
N LEU A 206 -10.06 -8.40 -7.52
CA LEU A 206 -10.07 -7.17 -6.71
C LEU A 206 -11.08 -6.14 -7.22
N ALA A 207 -11.80 -5.52 -6.29
CA ALA A 207 -12.49 -4.27 -6.51
C ALA A 207 -11.80 -3.14 -5.75
N VAL A 208 -11.50 -2.02 -6.43
CA VAL A 208 -10.81 -0.86 -5.84
C VAL A 208 -11.64 0.40 -6.02
N ALA A 209 -12.12 0.98 -4.92
CA ALA A 209 -12.82 2.26 -4.92
C ALA A 209 -11.83 3.41 -5.12
N VAL A 210 -12.11 4.29 -6.07
CA VAL A 210 -11.17 5.33 -6.47
C VAL A 210 -11.84 6.70 -6.58
N ALA A 211 -11.47 7.60 -5.67
CA ALA A 211 -12.22 8.83 -5.45
C ALA A 211 -12.25 9.78 -6.66
N PHE A 212 -11.15 9.90 -7.42
CA PHE A 212 -11.06 10.84 -8.55
C PHE A 212 -11.55 10.31 -9.90
N SER A 213 -11.88 9.01 -10.01
CA SER A 213 -12.50 8.44 -11.21
C SER A 213 -14.03 8.39 -11.15
N ASP A 214 -14.64 8.74 -10.01
CA ASP A 214 -16.07 8.52 -9.75
C ASP A 214 -16.49 7.08 -10.11
N GLY A 215 -15.63 6.11 -9.76
CA GLY A 215 -15.77 4.73 -10.21
C GLY A 215 -14.91 3.74 -9.42
N VAL A 216 -15.10 2.47 -9.75
CA VAL A 216 -14.40 1.32 -9.18
C VAL A 216 -13.56 0.66 -10.26
N PHE A 217 -12.30 0.33 -9.93
CA PHE A 217 -11.52 -0.60 -10.76
C PHE A 217 -11.88 -2.01 -10.36
N VAL A 218 -12.32 -2.80 -11.32
CA VAL A 218 -12.47 -4.25 -11.19
C VAL A 218 -11.26 -4.87 -11.86
N LEU A 219 -10.48 -5.62 -11.10
CA LEU A 219 -9.24 -6.26 -11.51
C LEU A 219 -9.50 -7.77 -11.44
N ILE A 220 -9.70 -8.39 -12.61
CA ILE A 220 -9.99 -9.82 -12.69
C ILE A 220 -8.70 -10.62 -12.78
N ASN A 221 -8.56 -11.64 -11.94
CA ASN A 221 -7.50 -12.63 -11.94
C ASN A 221 -7.96 -13.91 -12.66
N ASP A 222 -8.08 -13.83 -13.98
CA ASP A 222 -8.46 -14.94 -14.85
C ASP A 222 -7.33 -15.99 -15.03
N ASN A 223 -6.37 -16.05 -14.10
CA ASN A 223 -5.15 -16.85 -14.16
C ASN A 223 -4.32 -16.59 -15.45
N SER A 224 -4.56 -15.44 -16.11
CA SER A 224 -3.67 -14.88 -17.11
C SER A 224 -2.54 -14.09 -16.43
N ASP A 225 -1.52 -13.67 -17.18
CA ASP A 225 -0.33 -13.03 -16.60
C ASP A 225 -0.63 -11.61 -16.08
N GLY A 226 -1.28 -11.52 -14.91
CA GLY A 226 -1.68 -10.30 -14.22
C GLY A 226 -3.19 -10.07 -14.20
N PHE A 227 -3.61 -9.03 -13.48
CA PHE A 227 -5.01 -8.64 -13.44
C PHE A 227 -5.47 -7.99 -14.75
N SER A 228 -6.67 -8.34 -15.20
CA SER A 228 -7.40 -7.69 -16.28
C SER A 228 -8.24 -6.53 -15.74
N PRO A 229 -7.83 -5.26 -15.92
CA PRO A 229 -8.55 -4.13 -15.35
C PRO A 229 -9.74 -3.73 -16.21
N SER A 230 -10.85 -3.46 -15.55
CA SER A 230 -12.00 -2.73 -16.09
C SER A 230 -12.42 -1.63 -15.12
N THR A 231 -13.19 -0.67 -15.59
CA THR A 231 -13.71 0.41 -14.74
C THR A 231 -15.22 0.41 -14.82
N VAL A 232 -15.84 0.43 -13.65
CA VAL A 232 -17.29 0.54 -13.50
C VAL A 232 -17.60 1.89 -12.89
N SER A 233 -18.55 2.61 -13.47
CA SER A 233 -18.97 3.92 -12.95
C SER A 233 -19.70 3.74 -11.61
N ALA A 234 -19.41 4.64 -10.67
CA ALA A 234 -20.09 4.74 -9.38
C ALA A 234 -20.63 6.17 -9.20
N GLY A 235 -20.90 6.58 -7.96
CA GLY A 235 -21.18 7.97 -7.63
C GLY A 235 -19.89 8.79 -7.45
N ALA A 236 -20.04 10.07 -7.12
CA ALA A 236 -18.90 10.96 -6.94
C ALA A 236 -18.11 10.64 -5.66
N SER A 237 -16.77 10.64 -5.77
CA SER A 237 -15.85 10.42 -4.65
C SER A 237 -16.09 9.08 -3.92
N PRO A 238 -16.00 7.93 -4.61
CA PRO A 238 -16.17 6.63 -3.98
C PRO A 238 -15.07 6.39 -2.94
N ARG A 239 -15.48 5.98 -1.73
CA ARG A 239 -14.59 5.79 -0.57
C ARG A 239 -14.45 4.35 -0.11
N SER A 240 -15.47 3.55 -0.34
CA SER A 240 -15.52 2.16 0.11
C SER A 240 -16.18 1.33 -0.97
N VAL A 241 -15.66 0.12 -1.19
CA VAL A 241 -16.28 -0.91 -2.01
C VAL A 241 -16.34 -2.22 -1.21
N ALA A 242 -17.43 -2.96 -1.36
CA ALA A 242 -17.56 -4.33 -0.89
C ALA A 242 -18.12 -5.20 -2.02
N ILE A 243 -17.76 -6.49 -1.98
CA ILE A 243 -18.20 -7.53 -2.91
C ILE A 243 -19.14 -8.47 -2.16
N GLY A 244 -20.26 -8.89 -2.76
CA GLY A 244 -21.25 -9.77 -2.12
C GLY A 244 -22.34 -10.23 -3.08
N ASP A 245 -23.31 -11.00 -2.58
CA ASP A 245 -24.51 -11.46 -3.30
C ASP A 245 -25.69 -10.57 -2.91
N LEU A 246 -25.99 -9.54 -3.69
CA LEU A 246 -27.02 -8.54 -3.40
C LEU A 246 -28.34 -8.82 -4.14
N ASP A 247 -28.32 -9.67 -5.18
CA ASP A 247 -29.51 -10.07 -5.93
C ASP A 247 -29.99 -11.52 -5.68
N GLY A 248 -29.33 -12.24 -4.78
CA GLY A 248 -29.73 -13.55 -4.29
C GLY A 248 -29.56 -14.67 -5.31
N ASP A 249 -28.72 -14.50 -6.33
CA ASP A 249 -28.48 -15.52 -7.34
C ASP A 249 -27.48 -16.61 -6.88
N GLY A 250 -26.85 -16.41 -5.72
CA GLY A 250 -25.91 -17.32 -5.09
C GLY A 250 -24.45 -17.08 -5.49
N GLN A 251 -24.15 -16.03 -6.25
CA GLN A 251 -22.80 -15.61 -6.64
C GLN A 251 -22.44 -14.31 -5.90
N ALA A 252 -21.23 -14.26 -5.36
CA ALA A 252 -20.74 -13.08 -4.64
C ALA A 252 -19.95 -12.18 -5.60
N ASP A 253 -20.62 -11.67 -6.64
CA ASP A 253 -20.04 -10.91 -7.75
C ASP A 253 -20.59 -9.47 -7.86
N ASP A 254 -21.54 -9.10 -7.00
CA ASP A 254 -22.12 -7.75 -6.94
C ASP A 254 -21.24 -6.79 -6.14
N LEU A 255 -21.36 -5.49 -6.44
CA LEU A 255 -20.63 -4.43 -5.75
C LEU A 255 -21.56 -3.47 -5.02
N ALA A 256 -21.22 -3.12 -3.78
CA ALA A 256 -21.76 -1.95 -3.09
C ALA A 256 -20.65 -0.88 -2.95
N VAL A 257 -20.95 0.38 -3.28
CA VAL A 257 -19.96 1.47 -3.29
C VAL A 257 -20.46 2.71 -2.56
N ALA A 258 -19.78 3.13 -1.50
CA ALA A 258 -20.10 4.36 -0.76
C ALA A 258 -19.51 5.59 -1.46
N ASN A 259 -20.36 6.56 -1.85
CA ASN A 259 -19.99 7.73 -2.65
C ASN A 259 -20.11 9.01 -1.81
N ALA A 260 -18.97 9.48 -1.29
CA ALA A 260 -18.94 10.46 -0.22
C ALA A 260 -19.49 11.83 -0.62
N ASP A 261 -19.26 12.26 -1.85
CA ASP A 261 -19.69 13.60 -2.33
C ASP A 261 -21.10 13.55 -2.97
N SER A 262 -21.65 12.36 -3.16
CA SER A 262 -23.01 12.14 -3.67
C SER A 262 -24.03 11.80 -2.59
N ASP A 263 -23.59 11.60 -1.35
CA ASP A 263 -24.42 11.12 -0.23
C ASP A 263 -25.25 9.90 -0.63
N SER A 264 -24.60 8.93 -1.29
CA SER A 264 -25.27 7.76 -1.86
C SER A 264 -24.41 6.49 -1.83
N VAL A 265 -25.08 5.34 -1.87
CA VAL A 265 -24.48 4.05 -2.20
C VAL A 265 -24.85 3.69 -3.62
N SER A 266 -23.87 3.25 -4.43
CA SER A 266 -24.14 2.61 -5.71
C SER A 266 -24.18 1.11 -5.48
N ILE A 267 -25.30 0.49 -5.82
CA ILE A 267 -25.47 -0.96 -5.89
C ILE A 267 -25.29 -1.35 -7.35
N LEU A 268 -24.29 -2.20 -7.63
CA LEU A 268 -23.97 -2.64 -8.97
C LEU A 268 -24.17 -4.15 -9.02
N ILE A 269 -25.29 -4.54 -9.62
CA ILE A 269 -25.64 -5.95 -9.79
C ILE A 269 -24.97 -6.50 -11.04
N GLN A 270 -24.22 -7.60 -10.93
CA GLN A 270 -23.56 -8.21 -12.07
C GLN A 270 -24.53 -9.13 -12.82
N GLY A 271 -24.69 -8.90 -14.12
CA GLY A 271 -25.45 -9.81 -14.97
C GLY A 271 -24.58 -10.97 -15.47
N SER A 272 -25.22 -12.08 -15.88
CA SER A 272 -24.58 -13.28 -16.47
C SER A 272 -23.58 -13.09 -17.65
N SER A 273 -23.44 -11.88 -18.19
CA SER A 273 -22.45 -11.51 -19.20
C SER A 273 -21.27 -10.70 -18.65
N GLY A 274 -21.18 -10.50 -17.34
CA GLY A 274 -20.18 -9.67 -16.65
C GLY A 274 -20.47 -8.16 -16.72
N GLU A 275 -21.65 -7.74 -17.21
CA GLU A 275 -22.04 -6.33 -17.24
C GLU A 275 -22.71 -5.92 -15.93
N PHE A 276 -22.31 -4.77 -15.36
CA PHE A 276 -22.91 -4.24 -14.15
C PHE A 276 -24.11 -3.32 -14.42
N SER A 277 -25.22 -3.58 -13.74
CA SER A 277 -26.39 -2.70 -13.67
C SER A 277 -26.36 -1.88 -12.38
N GLN A 278 -26.14 -0.57 -12.50
CA GLN A 278 -26.02 0.34 -11.36
C GLN A 278 -27.37 0.94 -10.92
N THR A 279 -27.66 0.88 -9.62
CA THR A 279 -28.72 1.62 -8.93
C THR A 279 -28.12 2.46 -7.81
N ALA A 280 -28.44 3.76 -7.75
CA ALA A 280 -27.99 4.63 -6.66
C ALA A 280 -29.07 4.76 -5.57
N ILE A 281 -28.69 4.55 -4.31
CA ILE A 281 -29.55 4.70 -3.13
C ILE A 281 -29.00 5.86 -2.29
N SER A 282 -29.84 6.86 -2.00
CA SER A 282 -29.44 7.97 -1.13
C SER A 282 -29.31 7.50 0.31
N VAL A 283 -28.22 7.89 0.96
CA VAL A 283 -27.96 7.65 2.38
C VAL A 283 -27.69 8.98 3.08
N GLU A 284 -27.31 8.94 4.36
CA GLU A 284 -26.99 10.16 5.11
C GLU A 284 -25.61 10.74 4.71
N ASP A 285 -25.29 11.94 5.20
CA ASP A 285 -24.19 12.77 4.72
C ASP A 285 -22.79 12.13 4.88
N THR A 286 -22.02 12.21 3.81
CA THR A 286 -20.61 11.75 3.71
C THR A 286 -20.44 10.27 4.09
N PRO A 287 -21.05 9.33 3.32
CA PRO A 287 -20.84 7.90 3.53
C PRO A 287 -19.36 7.56 3.32
N ARG A 288 -18.75 6.91 4.31
CA ARG A 288 -17.29 6.72 4.38
C ARG A 288 -16.87 5.27 4.20
N PHE A 289 -17.53 4.36 4.88
CA PHE A 289 -17.25 2.93 4.83
C PHE A 289 -18.56 2.17 4.75
N LEU A 290 -18.58 1.05 4.05
CA LEU A 290 -19.72 0.14 4.02
C LEU A 290 -19.28 -1.32 4.17
N MET A 291 -20.22 -2.17 4.58
CA MET A 291 -20.06 -3.61 4.68
C MET A 291 -21.34 -4.30 4.22
N ILE A 292 -21.19 -5.48 3.61
CA ILE A 292 -22.30 -6.36 3.22
C ILE A 292 -22.40 -7.50 4.25
N GLY A 293 -23.62 -7.86 4.66
CA GLY A 293 -23.85 -8.92 5.65
C GLY A 293 -25.33 -9.31 5.79
N ASP A 294 -25.63 -10.16 6.77
CA ASP A 294 -26.99 -10.59 7.14
C ASP A 294 -27.41 -9.87 8.42
N VAL A 295 -27.98 -8.67 8.27
CA VAL A 295 -28.30 -7.78 9.40
C VAL A 295 -29.74 -7.97 9.84
N ASP A 296 -30.64 -8.50 9.01
CA ASP A 296 -32.01 -8.81 9.40
C ASP A 296 -32.25 -10.26 9.87
N GLY A 297 -31.22 -11.11 9.76
CA GLY A 297 -31.21 -12.50 10.24
C GLY A 297 -31.99 -13.46 9.35
N ASP A 298 -32.21 -13.12 8.08
CA ASP A 298 -32.93 -13.98 7.14
C ASP A 298 -32.06 -15.12 6.55
N GLY A 299 -30.76 -15.08 6.82
CA GLY A 299 -29.77 -16.06 6.37
C GLY A 299 -29.09 -15.70 5.04
N LYS A 300 -29.38 -14.53 4.45
CA LYS A 300 -28.73 -14.03 3.23
C LYS A 300 -27.84 -12.85 3.56
N LYS A 301 -26.71 -12.75 2.85
CA LYS A 301 -25.75 -11.66 3.02
C LYS A 301 -25.97 -10.60 1.96
N ASP A 302 -27.17 -10.03 1.92
CA ASP A 302 -27.61 -9.04 0.94
C ASP A 302 -27.89 -7.66 1.57
N ASP A 303 -27.67 -7.49 2.88
CA ASP A 303 -27.83 -6.20 3.56
C ASP A 303 -26.57 -5.35 3.48
N VAL A 304 -26.73 -4.03 3.41
CA VAL A 304 -25.62 -3.06 3.38
C VAL A 304 -25.70 -2.11 4.56
N VAL A 305 -24.63 -2.04 5.36
CA VAL A 305 -24.48 -1.06 6.45
C VAL A 305 -23.45 -0.02 6.09
N VAL A 306 -23.77 1.26 6.29
CA VAL A 306 -22.96 2.40 5.86
C VAL A 306 -22.69 3.33 7.03
N ALA A 307 -21.43 3.67 7.27
CA ALA A 307 -21.03 4.69 8.24
C ALA A 307 -21.04 6.09 7.60
N ASN A 308 -21.89 6.99 8.11
CA ASN A 308 -22.09 8.34 7.56
C ASN A 308 -21.40 9.37 8.44
N THR A 309 -20.21 9.81 8.02
CA THR A 309 -19.29 10.57 8.89
C THR A 309 -19.85 11.93 9.33
N SER A 310 -20.60 12.62 8.48
CA SER A 310 -21.06 13.99 8.78
C SER A 310 -22.40 14.02 9.52
N SER A 311 -23.16 12.93 9.47
CA SER A 311 -24.47 12.80 10.15
C SER A 311 -24.41 12.09 11.50
N ASP A 312 -23.22 11.67 11.95
CA ASP A 312 -23.03 10.91 13.20
C ASP A 312 -23.95 9.67 13.30
N SER A 313 -24.14 9.00 12.17
CA SER A 313 -25.11 7.92 12.01
C SER A 313 -24.57 6.76 11.18
N ILE A 314 -25.26 5.63 11.25
CA ILE A 314 -25.18 4.56 10.25
C ILE A 314 -26.50 4.46 9.49
N SER A 315 -26.44 4.14 8.20
CA SER A 315 -27.59 3.73 7.39
C SER A 315 -27.55 2.21 7.24
N ILE A 316 -28.69 1.56 7.45
CA ILE A 316 -28.87 0.12 7.26
C ILE A 316 -29.83 -0.05 6.09
N LEU A 317 -29.36 -0.66 5.02
CA LEU A 317 -30.12 -1.01 3.82
C LEU A 317 -30.38 -2.52 3.87
N VAL A 318 -31.59 -2.91 4.25
CA VAL A 318 -31.98 -4.32 4.31
C VAL A 318 -32.44 -4.77 2.92
N GLY A 319 -31.75 -5.76 2.35
CA GLY A 319 -32.02 -6.35 1.06
C GLY A 319 -33.27 -7.24 1.07
N ASP A 320 -33.87 -7.46 -0.09
CA ASP A 320 -34.94 -8.46 -0.25
C ASP A 320 -34.52 -9.66 -1.13
N GLY A 321 -33.23 -9.78 -1.41
CA GLY A 321 -32.63 -10.75 -2.32
C GLY A 321 -33.03 -10.53 -3.77
N SER A 322 -33.33 -9.31 -4.19
CA SER A 322 -33.58 -8.95 -5.59
C SER A 322 -32.87 -7.66 -6.03
N GLY A 323 -31.90 -7.19 -5.23
CA GLY A 323 -31.26 -5.89 -5.40
C GLY A 323 -32.14 -4.69 -5.00
N SER A 324 -33.27 -4.92 -4.32
CA SER A 324 -34.11 -3.87 -3.74
C SER A 324 -33.90 -3.77 -2.23
N PHE A 325 -33.98 -2.56 -1.69
CA PHE A 325 -33.62 -2.31 -0.29
C PHE A 325 -34.68 -1.51 0.46
N SER A 326 -34.85 -1.83 1.75
CA SER A 326 -35.51 -0.98 2.72
C SER A 326 -34.48 -0.29 3.61
N GLN A 327 -34.69 0.98 3.95
CA GLN A 327 -33.67 1.79 4.62
C GLN A 327 -34.10 2.19 6.03
N SER A 328 -33.17 2.13 6.97
CA SER A 328 -33.27 2.74 8.28
C SER A 328 -31.96 3.46 8.66
N THR A 329 -32.04 4.36 9.65
CA THR A 329 -30.88 5.14 10.13
C THR A 329 -30.80 5.02 11.65
N VAL A 330 -29.60 4.77 12.17
CA VAL A 330 -29.31 4.68 13.60
C VAL A 330 -28.23 5.70 13.98
N LEU A 331 -28.47 6.49 15.03
CA LEU A 331 -27.47 7.44 15.54
C LEU A 331 -26.41 6.70 16.35
N VAL A 332 -25.15 7.07 16.16
CA VAL A 332 -23.99 6.49 16.85
C VAL A 332 -23.14 7.60 17.47
N GLY A 333 -21.86 7.36 17.73
CA GLY A 333 -20.97 8.40 18.20
C GLY A 333 -20.50 9.32 17.07
N ASP A 334 -19.75 10.36 17.45
CA ASP A 334 -19.35 11.43 16.54
C ASP A 334 -18.33 10.93 15.51
N THR A 335 -18.56 11.30 14.24
CA THR A 335 -17.75 10.97 13.06
C THR A 335 -17.49 9.47 12.90
N PRO A 336 -18.54 8.65 12.68
CA PRO A 336 -18.37 7.22 12.47
C PRO A 336 -17.49 6.98 11.24
N ALA A 337 -16.47 6.16 11.43
CA ALA A 337 -15.38 5.97 10.47
C ALA A 337 -15.46 4.64 9.72
N PHE A 338 -15.98 3.61 10.40
CA PHE A 338 -15.98 2.21 9.97
C PHE A 338 -17.08 1.46 10.72
N VAL A 339 -17.60 0.40 10.10
CA VAL A 339 -18.56 -0.53 10.70
C VAL A 339 -18.12 -1.98 10.43
N ALA A 340 -18.29 -2.85 11.41
CA ALA A 340 -18.12 -4.30 11.28
C ALA A 340 -19.41 -5.01 11.70
N ILE A 341 -19.66 -6.19 11.13
CA ILE A 341 -20.82 -7.04 11.39
C ILE A 341 -20.31 -8.37 11.96
N GLY A 342 -20.92 -8.88 13.02
CA GLY A 342 -20.49 -10.12 13.69
C GLY A 342 -21.52 -10.63 14.71
N ASP A 343 -21.20 -11.75 15.36
CA ASP A 343 -22.00 -12.32 16.46
C ASP A 343 -21.29 -11.94 17.78
N LEU A 344 -21.86 -11.00 18.53
CA LEU A 344 -21.27 -10.51 19.79
C LEU A 344 -22.07 -10.95 21.03
N ASP A 345 -23.30 -11.41 20.86
CA ASP A 345 -24.12 -11.92 21.95
C ASP A 345 -24.14 -13.46 22.07
N GLY A 346 -23.51 -14.15 21.11
CA GLY A 346 -23.30 -15.59 21.08
C GLY A 346 -24.57 -16.38 20.72
N ASP A 347 -25.52 -15.75 20.04
CA ASP A 347 -26.75 -16.41 19.61
C ASP A 347 -26.59 -17.22 18.30
N GLY A 348 -25.43 -17.10 17.64
CA GLY A 348 -25.08 -17.76 16.40
C GLY A 348 -25.44 -16.99 15.13
N GLN A 349 -25.96 -15.77 15.25
CA GLN A 349 -26.29 -14.88 14.13
C GLN A 349 -25.30 -13.73 14.05
N ALA A 350 -24.69 -13.55 12.87
CA ALA A 350 -23.76 -12.46 12.64
C ALA A 350 -24.49 -11.18 12.19
N ASN A 351 -25.33 -10.64 13.08
CA ASN A 351 -26.21 -9.48 12.82
C ASN A 351 -25.96 -8.30 13.79
N ASP A 352 -25.00 -8.42 14.71
CA ASP A 352 -24.58 -7.34 15.59
C ASP A 352 -23.61 -6.39 14.89
N LEU A 353 -23.59 -5.12 15.31
CA LEU A 353 -22.79 -4.08 14.67
C LEU A 353 -21.81 -3.43 15.65
N VAL A 354 -20.58 -3.22 15.19
CA VAL A 354 -19.59 -2.39 15.88
C VAL A 354 -19.20 -1.21 15.01
N VAL A 355 -19.28 0.00 15.56
CA VAL A 355 -19.00 1.24 14.83
C VAL A 355 -17.87 2.01 15.50
N ALA A 356 -16.83 2.33 14.74
CA ALA A 356 -15.71 3.15 15.21
C ALA A 356 -16.04 4.64 15.12
N ASN A 357 -16.12 5.35 16.25
CA ASN A 357 -16.50 6.77 16.29
C ASN A 357 -15.25 7.65 16.49
N ALA A 358 -14.74 8.22 15.39
CA ALA A 358 -13.39 8.78 15.36
C ALA A 358 -13.19 10.02 16.23
N THR A 359 -14.23 10.80 16.53
CA THR A 359 -14.13 12.03 17.35
C THR A 359 -14.54 11.77 18.79
N SER A 360 -15.38 10.76 19.03
CA SER A 360 -15.76 10.34 20.38
C SER A 360 -14.71 9.48 21.08
N ASP A 361 -13.63 9.06 20.38
CA ASP A 361 -12.58 8.18 20.91
C ASP A 361 -13.15 6.87 21.53
N ASN A 362 -14.24 6.35 20.95
CA ASN A 362 -14.95 5.15 21.40
C ASN A 362 -15.47 4.31 20.22
N ILE A 363 -15.96 3.12 20.52
CA ILE A 363 -16.78 2.32 19.62
C ILE A 363 -18.22 2.26 20.14
N SER A 364 -19.21 2.20 19.24
CA SER A 364 -20.57 1.80 19.55
C SER A 364 -20.72 0.31 19.29
N ILE A 365 -21.35 -0.41 20.22
CA ILE A 365 -21.76 -1.82 20.03
C ILE A 365 -23.29 -1.83 19.99
N LEU A 366 -23.87 -2.37 18.92
CA LEU A 366 -25.29 -2.47 18.69
C LEU A 366 -25.64 -3.95 18.61
N ILE A 367 -26.26 -4.48 19.67
CA ILE A 367 -26.72 -5.88 19.73
C ILE A 367 -28.14 -5.94 19.21
N GLN A 368 -28.41 -6.79 18.22
CA GLN A 368 -29.72 -6.95 17.64
C GLN A 368 -30.54 -7.99 18.42
N ASP A 369 -31.79 -7.64 18.76
CA ASP A 369 -32.71 -8.64 19.30
C ASP A 369 -33.47 -9.39 18.20
N SER A 370 -34.15 -10.47 18.57
CA SER A 370 -34.95 -11.29 17.64
C SER A 370 -36.11 -10.55 16.95
N SER A 371 -36.35 -9.28 17.27
CA SER A 371 -37.33 -8.42 16.59
C SER A 371 -36.71 -7.45 15.59
N GLY A 372 -35.39 -7.50 15.40
CA GLY A 372 -34.61 -6.58 14.57
C GLY A 372 -34.28 -5.25 15.26
N SER A 373 -34.55 -5.10 16.56
CA SER A 373 -34.28 -3.86 17.29
C SER A 373 -32.88 -3.88 17.90
N PHE A 374 -32.14 -2.78 17.74
CA PHE A 374 -30.79 -2.66 18.31
C PHE A 374 -30.80 -2.09 19.74
N SER A 375 -30.08 -2.77 20.62
CA SER A 375 -29.66 -2.23 21.91
C SER A 375 -28.23 -1.71 21.82
N GLN A 376 -28.00 -0.48 22.25
CA GLN A 376 -26.72 0.20 22.03
C GLN A 376 -25.93 0.40 23.32
N SER A 377 -24.63 0.13 23.26
CA SER A 377 -23.64 0.48 24.29
C SER A 377 -22.39 1.10 23.67
N THR A 378 -21.47 1.60 24.48
CA THR A 378 -20.20 2.17 23.99
C THR A 378 -19.01 1.74 24.84
N ILE A 379 -17.86 1.55 24.20
CA ILE A 379 -16.60 1.22 24.87
C ILE A 379 -15.53 2.22 24.44
N SER A 380 -14.83 2.82 25.42
CA SER A 380 -13.72 3.74 25.14
C SER A 380 -12.49 2.99 24.62
N VAL A 381 -11.87 3.51 23.55
CA VAL A 381 -10.68 2.91 22.92
C VAL A 381 -9.57 3.96 22.79
N GLY A 382 -8.56 3.69 21.96
CA GLY A 382 -7.55 4.69 21.66
C GLY A 382 -8.11 5.88 20.87
N ARG A 383 -7.30 6.91 20.70
CA ARG A 383 -7.73 8.17 20.07
C ARG A 383 -7.86 8.03 18.56
N SER A 384 -8.95 8.59 18.02
CA SER A 384 -9.34 8.53 16.62
C SER A 384 -9.39 7.10 16.08
N PRO A 385 -10.31 6.26 16.58
CA PRO A 385 -10.55 4.94 16.01
C PRO A 385 -11.01 5.10 14.54
N ARG A 386 -10.34 4.41 13.62
CA ARG A 386 -10.53 4.55 12.16
C ARG A 386 -11.05 3.30 11.47
N SER A 387 -10.82 2.13 12.05
CA SER A 387 -11.22 0.83 11.52
C SER A 387 -11.44 -0.11 12.68
N VAL A 388 -12.38 -1.04 12.49
CA VAL A 388 -12.73 -2.10 13.44
C VAL A 388 -12.90 -3.41 12.68
N ALA A 389 -12.50 -4.51 13.28
CA ALA A 389 -12.70 -5.87 12.78
C ALA A 389 -13.16 -6.77 13.94
N ILE A 390 -13.94 -7.81 13.61
CA ILE A 390 -14.45 -8.81 14.54
C ILE A 390 -13.89 -10.18 14.11
N GLY A 391 -13.41 -10.99 15.05
CA GLY A 391 -12.81 -12.30 14.77
C GLY A 391 -12.44 -13.06 16.03
N ASP A 392 -11.89 -14.26 15.88
CA ASP A 392 -11.39 -15.09 16.98
C ASP A 392 -9.91 -14.79 17.18
N ILE A 393 -9.59 -13.90 18.12
CA ILE A 393 -8.23 -13.40 18.35
C ILE A 393 -7.56 -14.13 19.51
N ASP A 394 -8.32 -14.58 20.50
CA ASP A 394 -7.79 -15.36 21.62
C ASP A 394 -7.78 -16.89 21.41
N GLY A 395 -8.30 -17.36 20.28
CA GLY A 395 -8.22 -18.74 19.83
C GLY A 395 -9.19 -19.67 20.57
N ASP A 396 -10.27 -19.13 21.13
CA ASP A 396 -11.28 -19.91 21.84
C ASP A 396 -12.31 -20.59 20.89
N GLY A 397 -12.26 -20.24 19.60
CA GLY A 397 -13.13 -20.75 18.55
C GLY A 397 -14.37 -19.90 18.29
N GLN A 398 -14.52 -18.75 18.95
CA GLN A 398 -15.63 -17.81 18.78
C GLN A 398 -15.14 -16.52 18.12
N ALA A 399 -15.84 -16.09 17.08
CA ALA A 399 -15.51 -14.86 16.36
C ALA A 399 -16.20 -13.65 17.00
N ASP A 400 -15.92 -13.36 18.27
CA ASP A 400 -16.55 -12.31 19.08
C ASP A 400 -15.56 -11.29 19.67
N ASP A 401 -14.27 -11.40 19.36
CA ASP A 401 -13.27 -10.41 19.74
C ASP A 401 -13.25 -9.22 18.78
N ILE A 402 -12.93 -8.04 19.32
CA ILE A 402 -12.93 -6.79 18.55
C ILE A 402 -11.52 -6.18 18.49
N VAL A 403 -11.03 -5.88 17.29
CA VAL A 403 -9.78 -5.17 17.06
C VAL A 403 -10.07 -3.78 16.49
N VAL A 404 -9.47 -2.73 17.07
CA VAL A 404 -9.71 -1.33 16.66
C VAL A 404 -8.41 -0.59 16.36
N ALA A 405 -8.29 -0.04 15.15
CA ALA A 405 -7.14 0.78 14.75
C ALA A 405 -7.30 2.25 15.19
N ASN A 406 -6.42 2.74 16.08
CA ASN A 406 -6.51 4.08 16.67
C ASN A 406 -5.46 5.04 16.08
N ALA A 407 -5.86 5.85 15.11
CA ALA A 407 -4.94 6.62 14.28
C ALA A 407 -4.07 7.61 15.05
N ILE A 408 -4.64 8.34 16.02
CA ILE A 408 -3.88 9.34 16.78
C ILE A 408 -3.02 8.68 17.86
N SER A 409 -3.51 7.58 18.45
CA SER A 409 -2.75 6.84 19.46
C SER A 409 -1.59 6.02 18.87
N ASN A 410 -1.57 5.77 17.56
CA ASN A 410 -0.59 4.91 16.89
C ASN A 410 -0.54 3.49 17.50
N ASN A 411 -1.71 2.96 17.85
CA ASN A 411 -1.87 1.63 18.41
C ASN A 411 -3.17 0.99 17.89
N ILE A 412 -3.31 -0.31 18.12
CA ILE A 412 -4.58 -1.01 18.04
C ILE A 412 -5.08 -1.29 19.46
N SER A 413 -6.41 -1.29 19.66
CA SER A 413 -7.05 -1.88 20.84
C SER A 413 -7.48 -3.30 20.48
N ILE A 414 -7.30 -4.25 21.39
CA ILE A 414 -7.84 -5.61 21.29
C ILE A 414 -8.78 -5.80 22.47
N LEU A 415 -10.02 -6.13 22.19
CA LEU A 415 -11.06 -6.37 23.17
C LEU A 415 -11.46 -7.84 23.03
N THR A 416 -10.96 -8.69 23.91
CA THR A 416 -11.31 -10.12 23.90
C THR A 416 -12.56 -10.39 24.71
N GLN A 417 -13.39 -11.33 24.28
CA GLN A 417 -14.69 -11.60 24.89
C GLN A 417 -14.78 -13.00 25.50
N ASP A 418 -14.48 -13.11 26.81
CA ASP A 418 -14.65 -14.38 27.52
C ASP A 418 -16.13 -14.78 27.74
N ASN A 419 -17.04 -13.79 27.73
CA ASN A 419 -18.48 -13.99 27.91
C ASN A 419 -19.27 -12.89 27.16
N PRO A 420 -20.44 -13.20 26.59
CA PRO A 420 -21.27 -12.24 25.86
C PRO A 420 -21.43 -10.88 26.55
N GLY A 421 -21.00 -9.82 25.87
CA GLY A 421 -21.07 -8.44 26.34
C GLY A 421 -20.05 -8.04 27.40
N SER A 422 -19.05 -8.87 27.70
CA SER A 422 -17.99 -8.60 28.67
C SER A 422 -16.60 -8.67 28.04
N PHE A 423 -16.00 -7.50 27.79
CA PHE A 423 -14.71 -7.40 27.11
C PHE A 423 -13.52 -7.15 28.06
N SER A 424 -12.43 -7.87 27.81
CA SER A 424 -11.09 -7.61 28.35
C SER A 424 -10.27 -6.80 27.35
N GLN A 425 -9.81 -5.61 27.74
CA GLN A 425 -9.15 -4.69 26.81
C GLN A 425 -7.62 -4.67 26.98
N SER A 426 -6.89 -4.78 25.87
CA SER A 426 -5.45 -4.55 25.76
C SER A 426 -5.13 -3.63 24.57
N THR A 427 -3.87 -3.20 24.44
CA THR A 427 -3.42 -2.38 23.30
C THR A 427 -2.04 -2.79 22.80
N ILE A 428 -1.84 -2.76 21.48
CA ILE A 428 -0.56 -3.06 20.84
C ILE A 428 -0.12 -1.86 20.00
N SER A 429 1.11 -1.39 20.19
CA SER A 429 1.67 -0.30 19.38
C SER A 429 1.95 -0.77 17.96
N VAL A 430 1.56 0.01 16.96
CA VAL A 430 1.78 -0.26 15.54
C VAL A 430 2.47 0.94 14.88
N GLY A 431 2.61 0.94 13.55
CA GLY A 431 3.10 2.11 12.82
C GLY A 431 2.21 3.35 13.02
N ARG A 432 2.70 4.51 12.56
CA ARG A 432 2.00 5.79 12.76
C ARG A 432 0.74 5.91 11.91
N SER A 433 -0.31 6.47 12.50
CA SER A 433 -1.63 6.66 11.90
C SER A 433 -2.20 5.36 11.30
N PRO A 434 -2.44 4.32 12.11
CA PRO A 434 -3.14 3.12 11.64
C PRO A 434 -4.57 3.50 11.21
N VAL A 435 -4.96 3.11 10.00
CA VAL A 435 -6.25 3.52 9.39
C VAL A 435 -7.13 2.34 8.97
N ALA A 436 -6.56 1.16 8.77
CA ALA A 436 -7.29 -0.06 8.45
C ALA A 436 -6.65 -1.26 9.17
N VAL A 437 -7.47 -2.18 9.63
CA VAL A 437 -7.07 -3.49 10.17
C VAL A 437 -7.88 -4.59 9.51
N ALA A 438 -7.23 -5.70 9.17
CA ALA A 438 -7.85 -6.93 8.68
C ALA A 438 -7.39 -8.11 9.55
N ILE A 439 -8.27 -9.09 9.72
CA ILE A 439 -8.03 -10.35 10.44
C ILE A 439 -7.99 -11.49 9.40
N GLY A 440 -7.06 -12.43 9.54
CA GLY A 440 -6.92 -13.57 8.61
C GLY A 440 -5.93 -14.63 9.09
N ASP A 441 -5.65 -15.62 8.24
CA ASP A 441 -4.68 -16.69 8.51
C ASP A 441 -3.39 -16.41 7.72
N LEU A 442 -2.52 -15.56 8.25
CA LEU A 442 -1.33 -15.09 7.52
C LEU A 442 -0.15 -16.04 7.61
N ASP A 443 -0.11 -16.96 8.57
CA ASP A 443 0.96 -17.96 8.69
C ASP A 443 0.55 -19.38 8.24
N GLY A 444 -0.68 -19.54 7.74
CA GLY A 444 -1.19 -20.74 7.10
C GLY A 444 -1.47 -21.87 8.10
N ASP A 445 -1.82 -21.47 9.31
CA ASP A 445 -2.09 -22.25 10.49
C ASP A 445 -3.51 -22.85 10.48
N GLY A 446 -4.43 -22.22 9.78
CA GLY A 446 -5.85 -22.57 9.72
C GLY A 446 -6.69 -21.90 10.80
N GLN A 447 -6.12 -21.00 11.58
CA GLN A 447 -6.83 -20.09 12.47
C GLN A 447 -6.81 -18.68 11.86
N THR A 448 -7.91 -17.95 12.01
CA THR A 448 -8.05 -16.58 11.52
C THR A 448 -7.86 -15.60 12.68
N ASP A 449 -6.65 -15.59 13.22
CA ASP A 449 -6.24 -14.86 14.43
C ASP A 449 -5.10 -13.86 14.17
N ASP A 450 -4.57 -13.81 12.94
CA ASP A 450 -3.53 -12.88 12.54
C ASP A 450 -4.08 -11.53 12.08
N LEU A 451 -3.28 -10.48 12.25
CA LEU A 451 -3.67 -9.11 11.90
C LEU A 451 -2.75 -8.48 10.87
N ALA A 452 -3.34 -7.78 9.90
CA ALA A 452 -2.65 -6.82 9.05
C ALA A 452 -3.19 -5.40 9.30
N VAL A 453 -2.29 -4.45 9.60
CA VAL A 453 -2.67 -3.07 9.98
C VAL A 453 -1.98 -2.04 9.07
N ALA A 454 -2.75 -1.35 8.24
CA ALA A 454 -2.23 -0.29 7.37
C ALA A 454 -1.91 1.00 8.15
N ASN A 455 -0.66 1.43 8.12
CA ASN A 455 -0.14 2.60 8.84
C ASN A 455 0.11 3.78 7.86
N ALA A 456 -0.91 4.62 7.67
CA ALA A 456 -0.91 5.67 6.64
C ALA A 456 0.28 6.63 6.72
N ALA A 457 0.68 7.06 7.94
CA ALA A 457 1.77 8.02 8.11
C ALA A 457 3.17 7.39 8.17
N SER A 458 3.26 6.06 8.01
CA SER A 458 4.52 5.32 8.01
C SER A 458 4.77 4.56 6.71
N ASP A 459 3.88 4.67 5.72
CA ASP A 459 3.97 3.97 4.43
C ASP A 459 4.28 2.48 4.60
N SER A 460 3.55 1.85 5.51
CA SER A 460 3.79 0.47 5.93
C SER A 460 2.55 -0.24 6.41
N VAL A 461 2.60 -1.57 6.45
CA VAL A 461 1.63 -2.43 7.11
C VAL A 461 2.30 -3.14 8.28
N SER A 462 1.70 -3.12 9.47
CA SER A 462 2.11 -3.98 10.58
C SER A 462 1.45 -5.34 10.40
N ILE A 463 2.22 -6.42 10.44
CA ILE A 463 1.73 -7.80 10.42
C ILE A 463 1.93 -8.37 11.83
N LEU A 464 0.86 -8.77 12.49
CA LEU A 464 0.89 -9.36 13.82
C LEU A 464 0.40 -10.80 13.69
N ILE A 465 1.31 -11.75 13.91
CA ILE A 465 0.98 -13.18 13.87
C ILE A 465 0.66 -13.61 15.29
N GLN A 466 -0.51 -14.21 15.51
CA GLN A 466 -0.89 -14.72 16.82
C GLN A 466 -0.12 -16.03 17.06
N ASP A 467 0.79 -16.02 18.03
CA ASP A 467 1.38 -17.28 18.48
C ASP A 467 0.56 -17.81 19.65
N ASN A 468 0.31 -19.11 19.70
CA ASN A 468 -0.48 -19.81 20.73
C ASN A 468 0.08 -19.65 22.19
N SER A 469 0.91 -18.64 22.44
CA SER A 469 1.48 -18.22 23.72
C SER A 469 1.13 -16.76 24.04
N ASP A 470 -0.11 -16.50 24.47
CA ASP A 470 -0.60 -15.25 25.08
C ASP A 470 -0.22 -13.92 24.38
N GLY A 471 0.12 -13.91 23.08
CA GLY A 471 0.45 -12.67 22.39
C GLY A 471 0.88 -12.75 20.92
N PHE A 472 1.11 -11.57 20.36
CA PHE A 472 1.42 -11.40 18.94
C PHE A 472 2.92 -11.26 18.65
N SER A 473 3.39 -11.97 17.63
CA SER A 473 4.63 -11.71 16.94
C SER A 473 4.43 -10.62 15.88
N GLN A 474 4.86 -9.40 16.17
CA GLN A 474 4.71 -8.24 15.29
C GLN A 474 5.89 -8.04 14.33
N SER A 475 5.58 -7.64 13.11
CA SER A 475 6.52 -7.15 12.10
C SER A 475 5.93 -6.00 11.28
N THR A 476 6.75 -5.27 10.53
CA THR A 476 6.28 -4.20 9.65
C THR A 476 6.87 -4.38 8.25
N VAL A 477 6.06 -4.07 7.24
CA VAL A 477 6.42 -4.18 5.82
C VAL A 477 6.15 -2.83 5.17
N ARG A 478 7.11 -2.31 4.40
CA ARG A 478 6.89 -1.08 3.62
C ARG A 478 6.01 -1.37 2.42
N VAL A 479 5.09 -0.45 2.14
CA VAL A 479 4.17 -0.50 1.00
C VAL A 479 4.19 0.84 0.26
N GLY A 480 3.27 1.05 -0.68
CA GLY A 480 3.08 2.35 -1.31
C GLY A 480 2.73 3.46 -0.31
N HIS A 481 2.71 4.70 -0.79
CA HIS A 481 2.53 5.87 0.09
C HIS A 481 1.09 6.03 0.55
N TYR A 482 0.92 6.35 1.84
CA TYR A 482 -0.36 6.58 2.48
C TYR A 482 -1.37 5.41 2.30
N PRO A 483 -1.03 4.19 2.77
CA PRO A 483 -1.93 3.05 2.69
C PRO A 483 -3.23 3.35 3.44
N GLN A 484 -4.37 3.17 2.77
CA GLN A 484 -5.70 3.48 3.32
C GLN A 484 -6.57 2.27 3.63
N SER A 485 -6.34 1.16 2.95
CA SER A 485 -7.11 -0.06 3.12
C SER A 485 -6.16 -1.24 2.98
N VAL A 486 -6.44 -2.28 3.76
CA VAL A 486 -5.75 -3.56 3.74
C VAL A 486 -6.81 -4.65 3.72
N ALA A 487 -6.58 -5.68 2.93
CA ALA A 487 -7.40 -6.89 2.86
C ALA A 487 -6.48 -8.12 2.92
N ILE A 488 -7.01 -9.21 3.47
CA ILE A 488 -6.36 -10.52 3.49
C ILE A 488 -7.23 -11.48 2.68
N GLY A 489 -6.64 -12.23 1.75
CA GLY A 489 -7.37 -13.11 0.83
C GLY A 489 -6.46 -14.05 0.06
N ASP A 490 -7.05 -14.86 -0.83
CA ASP A 490 -6.35 -15.84 -1.67
C ASP A 490 -6.14 -15.26 -3.06
N ILE A 491 -5.13 -14.43 -3.23
CA ILE A 491 -4.91 -13.70 -4.48
C ILE A 491 -4.08 -14.53 -5.46
N ASP A 492 -3.22 -15.41 -4.97
CA ASP A 492 -2.44 -16.31 -5.82
C ASP A 492 -3.18 -17.59 -6.23
N GLY A 493 -4.39 -17.81 -5.70
CA GLY A 493 -5.29 -18.90 -6.05
C GLY A 493 -4.83 -20.27 -5.55
N ASP A 494 -4.01 -20.31 -4.48
CA ASP A 494 -3.48 -21.54 -3.89
C ASP A 494 -4.47 -22.24 -2.93
N GLY A 495 -5.60 -21.59 -2.65
CA GLY A 495 -6.65 -22.06 -1.76
C GLY A 495 -6.49 -21.58 -0.32
N ARG A 496 -5.67 -20.55 -0.06
CA ARG A 496 -5.44 -19.96 1.28
C ARG A 496 -5.61 -18.46 1.26
N ALA A 497 -6.32 -17.95 2.26
CA ALA A 497 -6.41 -16.51 2.48
C ALA A 497 -5.22 -15.99 3.29
N ASP A 498 -4.02 -16.03 2.73
CA ASP A 498 -2.76 -15.58 3.39
C ASP A 498 -2.04 -14.42 2.67
N ASP A 499 -2.60 -13.92 1.57
CA ASP A 499 -2.07 -12.77 0.84
C ASP A 499 -2.57 -11.44 1.42
N VAL A 500 -1.67 -10.45 1.50
CA VAL A 500 -1.99 -9.10 1.96
C VAL A 500 -2.03 -8.14 0.79
N VAL A 501 -3.21 -7.55 0.55
CA VAL A 501 -3.43 -6.53 -0.48
C VAL A 501 -3.62 -5.17 0.17
N VAL A 502 -2.97 -4.14 -0.38
CA VAL A 502 -2.98 -2.79 0.22
C VAL A 502 -3.28 -1.72 -0.82
N ALA A 503 -4.33 -0.93 -0.60
CA ALA A 503 -4.63 0.25 -1.40
C ALA A 503 -3.81 1.45 -0.90
N ASN A 504 -2.94 1.97 -1.77
CA ASN A 504 -2.03 3.06 -1.43
C ASN A 504 -2.46 4.35 -2.11
N ARG A 505 -3.06 5.23 -1.31
CA ARG A 505 -3.74 6.43 -1.80
C ARG A 505 -2.81 7.37 -2.54
N ASP A 506 -1.71 7.74 -1.89
CA ASP A 506 -0.83 8.80 -2.39
C ASP A 506 0.12 8.30 -3.47
N SER A 507 0.26 6.97 -3.58
CA SER A 507 0.95 6.33 -4.69
C SER A 507 0.07 5.83 -5.82
N SER A 508 -1.25 6.02 -5.73
CA SER A 508 -2.18 5.59 -6.77
C SER A 508 -1.96 4.14 -7.18
N SER A 509 -1.67 3.28 -6.22
CA SER A 509 -1.16 1.93 -6.46
C SER A 509 -1.74 0.90 -5.50
N VAL A 510 -1.68 -0.39 -5.85
CA VAL A 510 -2.07 -1.50 -4.98
C VAL A 510 -0.86 -2.40 -4.76
N SER A 511 -0.50 -2.68 -3.50
CA SER A 511 0.65 -3.53 -3.16
C SER A 511 0.23 -4.96 -2.83
N VAL A 512 1.02 -5.93 -3.31
CA VAL A 512 0.98 -7.38 -2.99
C VAL A 512 2.41 -7.82 -2.62
N LEU A 513 2.64 -8.68 -1.61
CA LEU A 513 3.96 -8.94 -0.98
C LEU A 513 4.56 -10.35 -1.29
N ILE A 514 5.75 -10.52 -1.96
CA ILE A 514 6.30 -11.83 -2.50
C ILE A 514 7.91 -12.01 -2.56
N GLU A 515 8.45 -13.27 -2.57
CA GLU A 515 9.80 -14.04 -2.42
C GLU A 515 11.24 -13.65 -3.02
N CYS A 516 12.45 -14.17 -2.56
CA CYS A 516 13.90 -13.74 -2.86
C CYS A 516 15.19 -14.71 -2.70
N PHE A 517 16.40 -14.45 -3.32
CA PHE A 517 17.74 -15.15 -3.12
C PHE A 517 18.82 -14.38 -2.31
N LEU A 518 19.76 -14.98 -1.54
CA LEU A 518 20.81 -14.23 -0.78
C LEU A 518 22.14 -14.02 -1.55
N MET A 519 22.85 -12.92 -1.26
CA MET A 519 24.24 -12.63 -1.70
C MET A 519 25.19 -13.81 -1.49
N GLY A 520 26.05 -14.08 -2.48
CA GLY A 520 27.05 -15.15 -2.48
C GLY A 520 26.55 -16.47 -3.06
N THR A 521 25.24 -16.59 -3.32
CA THR A 521 24.63 -17.72 -4.02
C THR A 521 25.17 -17.81 -5.45
N HIS A 522 25.64 -18.97 -5.88
CA HIS A 522 26.11 -19.20 -7.24
C HIS A 522 24.94 -19.68 -8.10
N LEU A 523 24.75 -19.02 -9.23
CA LEU A 523 23.84 -19.47 -10.28
C LEU A 523 24.65 -20.06 -11.43
N LEU A 524 24.17 -21.16 -11.99
CA LEU A 524 24.79 -21.78 -13.15
C LEU A 524 24.59 -20.89 -14.37
N THR A 525 25.69 -20.57 -15.06
CA THR A 525 25.69 -19.79 -16.30
C THR A 525 26.41 -20.55 -17.42
N ASN A 526 26.35 -20.00 -18.63
CA ASN A 526 27.14 -20.51 -19.75
C ASN A 526 28.67 -20.36 -19.55
N GLN A 527 29.12 -19.63 -18.54
CA GLN A 527 30.53 -19.46 -18.18
C GLN A 527 30.92 -20.24 -16.91
N GLY A 528 30.01 -21.09 -16.41
CA GLY A 528 30.14 -21.79 -15.13
C GLY A 528 29.35 -21.09 -14.01
N ASP A 529 29.65 -21.45 -12.77
CA ASP A 529 28.98 -20.89 -11.59
C ASP A 529 29.43 -19.43 -11.35
N ILE A 530 28.48 -18.49 -11.43
CA ILE A 530 28.71 -17.07 -11.15
C ILE A 530 27.87 -16.66 -9.93
N ARG A 531 28.43 -15.81 -9.07
CA ARG A 531 27.71 -15.32 -7.89
C ARG A 531 26.60 -14.37 -8.29
N VAL A 532 25.47 -14.43 -7.58
CA VAL A 532 24.28 -13.64 -7.87
C VAL A 532 24.57 -12.13 -7.88
N GLU A 533 25.49 -11.65 -7.04
CA GLU A 533 25.91 -10.24 -7.01
C GLU A 533 26.82 -9.80 -8.17
N ASP A 534 27.45 -10.75 -8.87
CA ASP A 534 28.35 -10.50 -10.00
C ASP A 534 27.63 -10.60 -11.35
N LEU A 535 26.36 -11.04 -11.36
CA LEU A 535 25.52 -11.12 -12.55
C LEU A 535 25.03 -9.74 -12.97
N ALA A 536 24.99 -9.52 -14.28
CA ALA A 536 24.50 -8.30 -14.89
C ALA A 536 23.42 -8.56 -15.94
N ILE A 537 22.68 -7.51 -16.28
CA ILE A 537 21.69 -7.55 -17.36
C ILE A 537 22.36 -7.99 -18.67
N GLY A 538 21.82 -9.03 -19.27
CA GLY A 538 22.29 -9.64 -20.51
C GLY A 538 23.20 -10.85 -20.33
N ASP A 539 23.64 -11.16 -19.10
CA ASP A 539 24.32 -12.42 -18.82
C ASP A 539 23.38 -13.61 -19.05
N ARG A 540 23.94 -14.79 -19.36
CA ARG A 540 23.15 -15.97 -19.73
C ARG A 540 23.23 -17.04 -18.66
N VAL A 541 22.13 -17.25 -17.95
CA VAL A 541 21.99 -18.30 -16.95
C VAL A 541 21.48 -19.59 -17.59
N GLN A 542 21.87 -20.72 -17.03
CA GLN A 542 21.32 -22.02 -17.40
C GLN A 542 20.15 -22.34 -16.49
N THR A 543 19.00 -22.63 -17.10
CA THR A 543 17.79 -23.08 -16.40
C THR A 543 17.87 -24.58 -16.10
N ALA A 544 17.00 -25.06 -15.20
CA ALA A 544 16.99 -26.46 -14.75
C ALA A 544 16.68 -27.46 -15.88
N ASP A 545 15.99 -27.03 -16.93
CA ASP A 545 15.75 -27.84 -18.14
C ASP A 545 16.95 -27.86 -19.12
N GLY A 546 18.03 -27.16 -18.78
CA GLY A 546 19.27 -27.08 -19.57
C GLY A 546 19.26 -26.01 -20.65
N THR A 547 18.22 -25.18 -20.75
CA THR A 547 18.20 -24.04 -21.69
C THR A 547 19.02 -22.87 -21.14
N LEU A 548 19.48 -21.99 -22.05
CA LEU A 548 20.25 -20.80 -21.68
C LEU A 548 19.38 -19.56 -21.87
N GLU A 549 19.02 -18.91 -20.78
CA GLU A 549 18.17 -17.73 -20.77
C GLU A 549 18.97 -16.47 -20.41
N SER A 550 18.62 -15.35 -21.04
CA SER A 550 19.26 -14.08 -20.76
C SER A 550 18.61 -13.41 -19.56
N ILE A 551 19.43 -12.92 -18.63
CA ILE A 551 18.99 -12.11 -17.50
C ILE A 551 18.50 -10.77 -18.04
N LYS A 552 17.24 -10.48 -17.74
CA LYS A 552 16.59 -9.21 -18.08
C LYS A 552 16.86 -8.18 -17.00
N TRP A 553 16.87 -8.60 -15.73
CA TRP A 553 17.12 -7.74 -14.58
C TRP A 553 17.66 -8.51 -13.37
N VAL A 554 18.45 -7.80 -12.57
CA VAL A 554 18.95 -8.28 -11.28
C VAL A 554 18.50 -7.29 -10.21
N GLY A 555 17.38 -7.54 -9.54
CA GLY A 555 16.91 -6.73 -8.42
C GLY A 555 17.77 -6.97 -7.18
N ARG A 556 17.98 -5.95 -6.35
CA ARG A 556 18.71 -6.09 -5.08
C ARG A 556 18.09 -5.29 -3.94
N GLN A 557 18.11 -5.86 -2.75
CA GLN A 557 17.60 -5.25 -1.53
C GLN A 557 18.47 -5.62 -0.33
N THR A 558 19.06 -4.63 0.33
CA THR A 558 19.87 -4.85 1.54
C THR A 558 19.00 -4.80 2.79
N CYS A 559 19.08 -5.87 3.58
CA CYS A 559 18.42 -6.02 4.86
C CYS A 559 19.44 -5.88 5.99
N HIS A 560 19.19 -4.98 6.93
CA HIS A 560 19.97 -4.90 8.16
C HIS A 560 19.26 -5.69 9.26
N PRO A 561 19.91 -6.61 10.00
CA PRO A 561 19.25 -7.38 11.07
C PRO A 561 18.57 -6.52 12.14
N SER A 562 19.08 -5.32 12.38
CA SER A 562 18.46 -4.33 13.28
C SER A 562 17.23 -3.63 12.70
N GLN A 563 16.93 -3.86 11.43
CA GLN A 563 15.81 -3.30 10.65
C GLN A 563 14.92 -4.42 10.07
N VAL A 564 15.25 -5.68 10.31
CA VAL A 564 14.43 -6.82 9.92
C VAL A 564 13.44 -7.07 11.05
N GLU A 565 12.22 -6.60 10.84
CA GLU A 565 11.17 -6.59 11.86
C GLU A 565 10.54 -7.97 12.05
N ASN A 566 10.62 -8.87 11.05
CA ASN A 566 10.26 -10.28 11.19
C ASN A 566 11.46 -11.21 10.94
N PRO A 567 12.05 -11.84 11.98
CA PRO A 567 13.03 -12.90 11.78
C PRO A 567 12.46 -14.11 11.02
N LEU A 568 11.15 -14.37 11.10
CA LEU A 568 10.52 -15.53 10.48
C LEU A 568 10.34 -15.39 8.97
N ARG A 569 10.08 -14.19 8.47
CA ARG A 569 9.92 -13.90 7.02
C ARG A 569 11.11 -13.14 6.41
N GLY A 570 11.89 -12.45 7.22
CA GLY A 570 13.03 -11.64 6.76
C GLY A 570 14.39 -12.32 6.84
N TYR A 571 14.59 -13.28 7.76
CA TYR A 571 15.89 -13.96 7.86
C TYR A 571 16.03 -15.11 6.88
N PRO A 572 17.22 -15.27 6.27
CA PRO A 572 17.45 -16.32 5.30
C PRO A 572 17.21 -17.71 5.90
N ILE A 573 16.67 -18.61 5.08
CA ILE A 573 16.72 -20.05 5.31
C ILE A 573 18.06 -20.55 4.79
N HIS A 574 18.81 -21.22 5.65
CA HIS A 574 20.05 -21.93 5.35
C HIS A 574 19.75 -23.38 5.05
N ILE A 575 20.00 -23.78 3.81
CA ILE A 575 19.91 -25.16 3.35
C ILE A 575 21.35 -25.65 3.24
N LYS A 576 21.77 -26.53 4.15
CA LYS A 576 23.13 -27.09 4.14
C LYS A 576 23.40 -27.86 2.84
N SER A 577 24.67 -27.93 2.43
CA SER A 577 25.08 -28.78 1.33
C SER A 577 24.57 -30.22 1.50
N GLY A 578 23.97 -30.77 0.45
CA GLY A 578 23.39 -32.11 0.43
C GLY A 578 22.04 -32.27 1.15
N ALA A 579 21.47 -31.22 1.77
CA ALA A 579 20.27 -31.30 2.59
C ALA A 579 18.99 -31.71 1.84
N LEU A 580 18.95 -31.51 0.52
CA LEU A 580 17.86 -31.93 -0.36
C LEU A 580 18.11 -33.33 -0.97
N GLY A 581 19.24 -33.97 -0.65
CA GLY A 581 19.59 -35.30 -1.16
C GLY A 581 20.31 -35.25 -2.50
N ASN A 582 20.85 -36.40 -2.93
CA ASN A 582 21.69 -36.54 -4.14
C ASN A 582 22.90 -35.58 -4.21
N GLY A 583 23.35 -35.07 -3.06
CA GLY A 583 24.43 -34.07 -3.00
C GLY A 583 23.98 -32.63 -3.24
N LEU A 584 22.67 -32.36 -3.29
CA LEU A 584 22.09 -31.02 -3.48
C LEU A 584 21.62 -30.37 -2.18
N PRO A 585 21.77 -29.04 -2.01
CA PRO A 585 22.59 -28.17 -2.86
C PRO A 585 24.09 -28.56 -2.78
N HIS A 586 24.87 -28.31 -3.82
CA HIS A 586 26.30 -28.65 -3.87
C HIS A 586 27.11 -27.88 -2.82
N ARG A 587 26.60 -26.73 -2.39
CA ARG A 587 27.13 -25.89 -1.32
C ARG A 587 25.96 -25.41 -0.48
N ASP A 588 26.26 -24.76 0.63
CA ASP A 588 25.23 -24.13 1.44
C ASP A 588 24.49 -23.06 0.63
N LEU A 589 23.16 -23.18 0.59
CA LEU A 589 22.27 -22.28 -0.13
C LEU A 589 21.48 -21.43 0.88
N TYR A 590 21.38 -20.13 0.61
CA TYR A 590 20.65 -19.18 1.44
C TYR A 590 19.62 -18.44 0.60
N VAL A 591 18.35 -18.51 0.99
CA VAL A 591 17.21 -17.89 0.28
C VAL A 591 16.22 -17.30 1.28
N SER A 592 15.31 -16.44 0.83
CA SER A 592 14.23 -15.97 1.69
C SER A 592 13.31 -17.14 2.08
N PRO A 593 12.58 -17.03 3.21
CA PRO A 593 11.63 -18.05 3.64
C PRO A 593 10.61 -18.43 2.59
N ASP A 594 10.12 -17.46 1.83
CA ASP A 594 9.08 -17.74 0.86
C ASP A 594 9.64 -18.23 -0.47
N HIS A 595 10.95 -18.17 -0.73
CA HIS A 595 11.53 -18.58 -2.02
C HIS A 595 11.26 -20.05 -2.39
N ALA A 596 10.62 -20.26 -3.54
CA ALA A 596 10.25 -21.57 -4.03
C ALA A 596 11.42 -22.36 -4.66
N LEU A 597 11.57 -23.61 -4.23
CA LEU A 597 12.53 -24.59 -4.75
C LEU A 597 11.81 -25.78 -5.36
N LEU A 598 12.24 -26.24 -6.54
CA LEU A 598 11.68 -27.45 -7.12
C LEU A 598 12.25 -28.68 -6.42
N PHE A 599 11.38 -29.43 -5.75
CA PHE A 599 11.72 -30.67 -5.06
C PHE A 599 10.67 -31.75 -5.34
N GLU A 600 11.09 -32.87 -5.93
CA GLU A 600 10.22 -34.01 -6.32
C GLU A 600 8.98 -33.62 -7.13
N GLY A 601 9.12 -32.62 -8.01
CA GLY A 601 8.05 -32.15 -8.88
C GLY A 601 7.10 -31.13 -8.23
N LEU A 602 7.41 -30.67 -7.02
CA LEU A 602 6.69 -29.62 -6.31
C LEU A 602 7.56 -28.37 -6.19
N LEU A 603 6.99 -27.18 -6.35
CA LEU A 603 7.61 -25.93 -5.94
C LEU A 603 7.33 -25.74 -4.45
N ILE A 604 8.38 -25.76 -3.62
CA ILE A 604 8.24 -25.74 -2.16
C ILE A 604 8.98 -24.52 -1.61
N ASN A 605 8.29 -23.69 -0.82
CA ASN A 605 8.88 -22.53 -0.17
C ASN A 605 9.95 -22.98 0.84
N ALA A 606 11.09 -22.29 0.86
CA ALA A 606 12.22 -22.70 1.69
C ALA A 606 11.87 -22.79 3.20
N GLY A 607 10.95 -21.96 3.68
CA GLY A 607 10.42 -21.96 5.04
C GLY A 607 9.67 -23.25 5.37
N ALA A 608 8.93 -23.82 4.41
CA ALA A 608 8.22 -25.09 4.57
C ALA A 608 9.18 -26.28 4.74
N LEU A 609 10.37 -26.20 4.15
CA LEU A 609 11.41 -27.24 4.21
C LEU A 609 12.18 -27.29 5.54
N VAL A 610 11.98 -26.31 6.44
CA VAL A 610 12.75 -26.19 7.68
C VAL A 610 12.56 -27.42 8.58
N ASN A 611 13.65 -28.14 8.79
CA ASN A 611 13.69 -29.36 9.61
C ASN A 611 14.51 -29.20 10.90
N GLY A 612 15.16 -28.05 11.10
CA GLY A 612 15.91 -27.72 12.30
C GLY A 612 17.29 -28.40 12.41
N ILE A 613 17.70 -29.18 11.41
CA ILE A 613 18.97 -29.93 11.42
C ILE A 613 19.84 -29.55 10.22
N SER A 614 19.37 -29.86 9.01
CA SER A 614 20.08 -29.59 7.74
C SER A 614 19.47 -28.43 6.96
N ILE A 615 18.24 -28.05 7.29
CA ILE A 615 17.56 -26.86 6.76
C ILE A 615 17.07 -26.07 7.96
N VAL A 616 17.67 -24.89 8.16
CA VAL A 616 17.51 -24.10 9.38
C VAL A 616 17.29 -22.63 9.05
N LYS A 617 16.50 -21.95 9.88
CA LYS A 617 16.38 -20.50 9.83
C LYS A 617 17.64 -19.87 10.45
N THR A 618 18.20 -18.87 9.77
CA THR A 618 19.41 -18.18 10.25
C THR A 618 19.09 -17.09 11.27
N GLN A 619 20.14 -16.60 11.96
CA GLN A 619 20.09 -15.44 12.84
C GLN A 619 21.26 -14.49 12.51
N PRO A 620 21.17 -13.73 11.40
CA PRO A 620 22.26 -12.87 10.95
C PRO A 620 22.52 -11.73 11.95
N THR A 621 23.79 -11.48 12.23
CA THR A 621 24.23 -10.37 13.12
C THR A 621 24.78 -9.16 12.34
N LYS A 622 24.86 -9.27 11.02
CA LYS A 622 25.32 -8.24 10.08
C LYS A 622 24.33 -8.10 8.94
N ALA A 623 24.36 -6.94 8.27
CA ALA A 623 23.59 -6.70 7.05
C ALA A 623 23.83 -7.79 6.00
N PHE A 624 22.77 -8.13 5.27
CA PHE A 624 22.78 -9.11 4.20
C PHE A 624 21.88 -8.60 3.06
N THR A 625 22.14 -9.04 1.84
CA THR A 625 21.44 -8.52 0.65
C THR A 625 20.73 -9.65 -0.07
N TYR A 626 19.44 -9.46 -0.34
CA TYR A 626 18.68 -10.32 -1.24
C TYR A 626 18.78 -9.82 -2.68
N TYR A 627 18.73 -10.76 -3.61
CA TYR A 627 18.79 -10.57 -5.05
C TYR A 627 17.64 -11.31 -5.72
N HIS A 628 17.16 -10.74 -6.83
CA HIS A 628 16.06 -11.26 -7.64
C HIS A 628 16.49 -11.31 -9.08
N ILE A 629 16.36 -12.47 -9.71
CA ILE A 629 16.82 -12.67 -11.08
C ILE A 629 15.62 -12.78 -11.99
N GLU A 630 15.37 -11.72 -12.74
CA GLU A 630 14.35 -11.69 -13.78
C GLU A 630 14.95 -12.18 -15.09
N LEU A 631 14.26 -13.10 -15.75
CA LEU A 631 14.62 -13.60 -17.07
C LEU A 631 13.69 -13.03 -18.15
N HIS A 632 14.04 -13.23 -19.41
CA HIS A 632 13.10 -12.97 -20.53
C HIS A 632 11.96 -13.98 -20.61
N LYS A 633 12.13 -15.15 -19.98
CA LYS A 633 11.11 -16.17 -19.81
C LYS A 633 11.21 -16.72 -18.39
N HIS A 634 10.09 -16.77 -17.67
CA HIS A 634 10.04 -17.29 -16.30
C HIS A 634 10.41 -18.77 -16.29
N ALA A 635 11.36 -19.15 -15.45
CA ALA A 635 11.96 -20.48 -15.45
C ALA A 635 12.62 -20.82 -14.12
N LEU A 636 12.96 -22.10 -13.94
CA LEU A 636 13.80 -22.55 -12.84
C LEU A 636 15.27 -22.25 -13.13
N LEU A 637 15.89 -21.44 -12.30
CA LEU A 637 17.33 -21.24 -12.24
C LEU A 637 18.00 -22.42 -11.54
N VAL A 638 19.28 -22.65 -11.83
CA VAL A 638 20.09 -23.62 -11.08
C VAL A 638 20.96 -22.86 -10.07
N ALA A 639 20.52 -22.82 -8.81
CA ALA A 639 21.19 -22.15 -7.70
C ALA A 639 21.91 -23.17 -6.80
N GLU A 640 23.24 -23.10 -6.73
CA GLU A 640 24.09 -24.08 -6.03
C GLU A 640 23.78 -25.53 -6.44
N GLY A 641 23.41 -25.73 -7.70
CA GLY A 641 22.99 -27.04 -8.25
C GLY A 641 21.52 -27.40 -8.03
N THR A 642 20.76 -26.60 -7.27
CA THR A 642 19.33 -26.83 -6.98
C THR A 642 18.45 -25.99 -7.90
N ALA A 643 17.35 -26.57 -8.36
CA ALA A 643 16.36 -25.85 -9.15
C ALA A 643 15.55 -24.89 -8.25
N ALA A 644 15.60 -23.61 -8.55
CA ALA A 644 14.99 -22.53 -7.77
C ALA A 644 14.26 -21.55 -8.71
N GLU A 645 13.15 -20.98 -8.26
CA GLU A 645 12.31 -20.13 -9.10
C GLU A 645 13.00 -18.81 -9.47
N SER A 646 12.93 -18.40 -10.74
CA SER A 646 13.33 -17.03 -11.14
C SER A 646 12.36 -16.00 -10.60
N TYR A 647 12.75 -14.72 -10.58
CA TYR A 647 11.80 -13.67 -10.23
C TYR A 647 10.71 -13.56 -11.30
N LEU A 648 9.46 -13.78 -10.88
CA LEU A 648 8.27 -13.51 -11.68
C LEU A 648 7.87 -12.05 -11.45
N PRO A 649 8.06 -11.16 -12.43
CA PRO A 649 7.73 -9.77 -12.23
C PRO A 649 6.21 -9.54 -12.27
N GLN A 650 5.64 -9.13 -11.15
CA GLN A 650 4.34 -8.46 -11.13
C GLN A 650 4.53 -6.96 -11.39
N SER A 651 3.47 -6.28 -11.84
CA SER A 651 3.53 -4.95 -12.45
C SER A 651 4.16 -3.86 -11.58
N GLU A 652 4.25 -4.03 -10.25
CA GLU A 652 4.70 -2.96 -9.33
C GLU A 652 5.77 -3.36 -8.30
N ASN A 653 6.11 -4.65 -8.20
CA ASN A 653 6.94 -5.18 -7.11
C ASN A 653 8.40 -4.74 -7.22
N ARG A 654 8.82 -4.22 -8.39
CA ARG A 654 10.20 -3.72 -8.63
C ARG A 654 10.52 -2.43 -7.87
N LEU A 655 9.51 -1.72 -7.35
CA LEU A 655 9.72 -0.47 -6.61
C LEU A 655 10.38 -0.68 -5.24
N ALA A 656 10.25 -1.89 -4.68
CA ALA A 656 10.83 -2.25 -3.39
C ALA A 656 12.37 -2.41 -3.42
N TYR A 657 13.01 -2.38 -4.60
CA TYR A 657 14.44 -2.65 -4.77
C TYR A 657 15.30 -1.39 -4.90
N GLU A 658 16.50 -1.43 -4.31
CA GLU A 658 17.46 -0.32 -4.31
C GLU A 658 17.88 0.12 -5.73
N ASN A 659 17.96 -0.82 -6.67
CA ASN A 659 18.40 -0.56 -8.04
C ASN A 659 17.24 -0.50 -9.06
N ARG A 660 16.00 -0.25 -8.61
CA ARG A 660 14.81 -0.11 -9.48
C ARG A 660 15.02 0.79 -10.71
N ILE A 661 15.80 1.86 -10.56
CA ILE A 661 16.08 2.86 -11.61
C ILE A 661 16.85 2.23 -12.79
N GLU A 662 17.70 1.23 -12.55
CA GLU A 662 18.51 0.57 -13.57
C GLU A 662 17.64 -0.12 -14.64
N TYR A 663 16.56 -0.78 -14.21
CA TYR A 663 15.58 -1.40 -15.09
C TYR A 663 14.84 -0.34 -15.91
N ALA A 664 14.29 0.69 -15.23
CA ALA A 664 13.50 1.75 -15.86
C ALA A 664 14.30 2.56 -16.90
N GLN A 665 15.61 2.75 -16.69
CA GLN A 665 16.48 3.43 -17.65
C GLN A 665 16.73 2.59 -18.92
N ARG A 666 16.76 1.27 -18.80
CA ARG A 666 17.13 0.35 -19.88
C ARG A 666 15.93 -0.11 -20.71
N TYR A 667 14.75 -0.21 -20.10
CA TYR A 667 13.50 -0.61 -20.74
C TYR A 667 12.42 0.48 -20.58
N PRO A 668 12.58 1.65 -21.24
CA PRO A 668 11.68 2.81 -21.07
C PRO A 668 10.31 2.65 -21.76
N ARG A 669 10.14 1.59 -22.56
CA ARG A 669 8.83 1.09 -22.99
C ARG A 669 8.68 -0.25 -22.31
N ASN A 670 7.69 -0.39 -21.43
CA ASN A 670 7.34 -1.68 -20.84
C ASN A 670 6.87 -2.59 -21.97
N ASP A 671 7.79 -3.36 -22.55
CA ASP A 671 7.41 -4.59 -23.24
C ASP A 671 6.92 -5.53 -22.14
N ILE A 672 5.61 -5.50 -21.88
CA ILE A 672 4.93 -6.51 -21.06
C ILE A 672 5.04 -7.81 -21.86
N LEU A 673 6.08 -8.58 -21.57
CA LEU A 673 6.13 -9.97 -21.97
C LEU A 673 5.30 -10.73 -20.95
N CYS A 674 4.23 -11.36 -21.41
CA CYS A 674 3.48 -12.39 -20.69
C CYS A 674 4.46 -13.45 -20.16
N TYR A 675 4.58 -13.55 -18.84
CA TYR A 675 5.41 -14.52 -18.14
C TYR A 675 4.53 -15.60 -17.52
N TRP A 676 4.24 -16.67 -18.26
CA TRP A 676 3.48 -17.81 -17.77
C TRP A 676 4.08 -18.39 -16.47
N PRO A 677 3.28 -18.61 -15.41
CA PRO A 677 3.72 -19.37 -14.25
C PRO A 677 4.11 -20.80 -14.64
N MET A 678 5.07 -21.39 -13.91
CA MET A 678 5.53 -22.73 -14.21
C MET A 678 4.51 -23.77 -13.75
N ALA A 679 4.23 -24.77 -14.59
CA ALA A 679 3.25 -25.82 -14.32
C ALA A 679 3.74 -26.88 -13.30
N TYR A 680 4.02 -26.45 -12.06
CA TYR A 680 4.35 -27.31 -10.92
C TYR A 680 3.41 -27.02 -9.75
N PRO A 681 2.91 -28.04 -9.02
CA PRO A 681 2.14 -27.83 -7.79
C PRO A 681 2.97 -27.18 -6.68
N ARG A 682 2.38 -26.29 -5.88
CA ARG A 682 3.06 -25.51 -4.83
C ARG A 682 2.86 -26.07 -3.41
N VAL A 683 3.83 -25.80 -2.54
CA VAL A 683 3.84 -26.10 -1.10
C VAL A 683 4.43 -24.88 -0.38
N SER A 684 3.55 -24.01 0.09
CA SER A 684 3.87 -22.71 0.69
C SER A 684 4.21 -22.83 2.19
N SER A 685 3.64 -23.83 2.89
CA SER A 685 3.85 -24.04 4.33
C SER A 685 4.28 -25.45 4.73
N LYS A 686 4.85 -25.57 5.94
CA LYS A 686 5.32 -26.84 6.49
C LYS A 686 4.18 -27.85 6.71
N ARG A 687 2.94 -27.38 6.91
CA ARG A 687 1.75 -28.23 7.09
C ARG A 687 1.35 -28.91 5.77
N GLN A 688 1.50 -28.22 4.64
CA GLN A 688 1.28 -28.78 3.30
C GLN A 688 2.36 -29.77 2.88
N LEU A 689 3.55 -29.69 3.48
CA LEU A 689 4.67 -30.54 3.12
C LEU A 689 4.30 -32.02 3.27
N PRO A 690 4.26 -32.79 2.17
CA PRO A 690 3.87 -34.19 2.24
C PRO A 690 4.73 -34.95 3.26
N ARG A 691 4.08 -35.75 4.12
CA ARG A 691 4.76 -36.46 5.21
C ARG A 691 5.92 -37.33 4.73
N TYR A 692 5.87 -37.84 3.50
CA TYR A 692 6.98 -38.62 2.93
C TYR A 692 8.21 -37.73 2.63
N ILE A 693 8.01 -36.53 2.08
CA ILE A 693 9.08 -35.53 1.87
C ILE A 693 9.68 -35.11 3.21
N SER A 694 8.85 -34.78 4.19
CA SER A 694 9.33 -34.43 5.55
C SER A 694 10.17 -35.56 6.17
N LYS A 695 9.74 -36.82 6.05
CA LYS A 695 10.51 -37.98 6.53
C LYS A 695 11.82 -38.17 5.76
N GLN A 696 11.81 -37.96 4.46
CA GLN A 696 12.98 -38.07 3.60
C GLN A 696 14.03 -37.03 3.95
N LEU A 697 13.63 -35.76 4.08
CA LEU A 697 14.52 -34.67 4.49
C LEU A 697 15.12 -34.91 5.88
N ASN A 698 14.31 -35.38 6.84
CA ASN A 698 14.82 -35.74 8.17
C ASN A 698 15.80 -36.93 8.14
N SER A 699 15.57 -37.91 7.27
CA SER A 699 16.50 -39.04 7.07
C SER A 699 17.82 -38.58 6.45
N ILE A 700 17.78 -37.69 5.47
CA ILE A 700 18.96 -37.07 4.85
C ILE A 700 19.72 -36.26 5.91
N ALA A 701 19.02 -35.42 6.67
CA ALA A 701 19.59 -34.61 7.73
C ALA A 701 20.33 -35.44 8.77
N SER A 702 19.72 -36.56 9.22
CA SER A 702 20.34 -37.47 10.19
C SER A 702 21.62 -38.12 9.66
N LYS A 703 21.68 -38.42 8.35
CA LYS A 703 22.88 -38.97 7.72
C LYS A 703 23.99 -37.92 7.60
N LEU A 704 23.65 -36.70 7.23
CA LEU A 704 24.60 -35.59 7.13
C LEU A 704 25.21 -35.26 8.51
N ASP A 705 24.37 -35.15 9.54
CA ASP A 705 24.80 -34.91 10.92
C ASP A 705 25.67 -36.05 11.48
N PHE A 706 25.39 -37.31 11.11
CA PHE A 706 26.24 -38.44 11.45
C PHE A 706 27.62 -38.37 10.76
N ILE A 707 27.67 -37.97 9.48
CA ILE A 707 28.93 -37.81 8.74
C ILE A 707 29.76 -36.67 9.34
N GLU A 708 29.15 -35.51 9.65
CA GLU A 708 29.84 -34.37 10.29
C GLU A 708 30.41 -34.71 11.67
N LYS A 709 29.77 -35.61 12.43
CA LYS A 709 30.24 -36.03 13.77
C LYS A 709 31.36 -37.07 13.73
N VAL A 710 31.54 -37.76 12.60
CA VAL A 710 32.53 -38.84 12.44
C VAL A 710 33.75 -38.38 11.63
N ALA A 711 33.59 -37.34 10.81
CA ALA A 711 34.68 -36.60 10.15
C ALA A 711 35.42 -35.70 11.15
#